data_AF-A0A6L9IVD5-F1
#
_entry.id   AF-A0A6L9IVD5-F1
#
_cell.length_a   1.000
_cell.length_b   1.000
_cell.length_c   1.000
_cell.angle_alpha   90.00
_cell.angle_beta   90.00
_cell.angle_gamma   90.00
#
_symmetry.space_group_name_H-M   'P 1'
#
loop_
_entity.id
_entity.type
_entity.pdbx_description
1 polymer ?
#
loop_
_entity_poly.entity_id
_entity_poly.type
_entity_poly.pdbx_seq_one_letter_code
_entity_poly.pdbx_strand_id
1 'polypeptide(L)'
;MVDTTQFARNIPEQPAGEGALQPGSVLQGRYRITGVIGVGGMGSVYQARDLHFPNVTRLVAVKEMLNLTNTDQAMREMTLRTFERESDMLASLSHPAVPEIYDYFPSKTRAYVVMEYINGRDLEAILNSMTEFLPVETVLEWTIELCDVLGYLHAQEPVPVIFRDVKPSNIMIDQHGRLRLVDFGIAKIFQQGQKGTMIGTEGYSAPEQYKGEASPSSDVYGIGATMHHLLTRRDPRLEPPFTFAERPIRDANSAVSPEFEAIIMKALAFEPGERYPNATVMKENLEALAKPAAFSGAIHTDADSADEMSEWGAIGEGIEPLWRFQCEDEIRSSPAVHQNVLYIGAFDHNLYALNAADGSFRSKYPVGEGIVSTPAIVPAENLILFGSLDSQMYALDMRTWDLAWSVQTGGPVQSSATIAHGHAFFGSDDGRLYAVRLSTGRVQWDWPGGAAIRSRPLVTGELIIVGLESGEVVGLDLSGQPVWRFKAKRAVSSSPIEYDGRVFFGSLDWHIYALDITRGWKIWAYRTNKPIISSPAVGDDKVFVGSVDGSLYAIDVSSGKERWKYDTESQITSSPAYVDGVVYFGGIDHKVYSVDAKKGQLRWSFETGGAIPASPIVHDDVVYIGSMDHYVYALKA
;
A
#
# COMPACT_ATOMS: atom_id res chain seq x y z
N MET A 1 -12.44 -40.82 -43.56
CA MET A 1 -11.49 -41.13 -42.48
C MET A 1 -10.24 -40.32 -42.73
N VAL A 2 -10.17 -39.16 -42.09
CA VAL A 2 -8.97 -38.29 -42.10
C VAL A 2 -8.47 -38.32 -40.66
N ASP A 3 -7.19 -38.66 -40.55
CA ASP A 3 -6.49 -38.96 -39.31
C ASP A 3 -6.31 -37.68 -38.46
N THR A 4 -7.03 -37.58 -37.35
CA THR A 4 -7.05 -36.41 -36.46
C THR A 4 -5.95 -36.42 -35.39
N THR A 5 -4.89 -37.22 -35.57
CA THR A 5 -3.85 -37.43 -34.55
C THR A 5 -2.75 -36.36 -34.49
N GLN A 6 -2.81 -35.27 -35.25
CA GLN A 6 -1.68 -34.32 -35.37
C GLN A 6 -1.79 -32.93 -34.71
N PHE A 7 -2.87 -32.59 -33.99
CA PHE A 7 -3.00 -31.22 -33.40
C PHE A 7 -2.75 -31.11 -31.88
N ALA A 8 -2.35 -32.18 -31.20
CA ALA A 8 -2.08 -32.16 -29.77
C ALA A 8 -0.57 -32.19 -29.47
N ARG A 9 0.19 -31.12 -29.76
CA ARG A 9 1.61 -31.06 -29.33
C ARG A 9 2.18 -29.74 -28.81
N ASN A 10 1.41 -28.66 -28.70
CA ASN A 10 1.92 -27.40 -28.12
C ASN A 10 1.08 -26.91 -26.93
N ILE A 11 0.79 -27.80 -25.97
CA ILE A 11 0.36 -27.40 -24.62
C ILE A 11 1.52 -27.75 -23.69
N PRO A 12 2.04 -26.82 -22.86
CA PRO A 12 3.04 -27.16 -21.87
C PRO A 12 2.47 -28.24 -20.93
N GLU A 13 3.12 -29.40 -20.83
CA GLU A 13 2.79 -30.41 -19.82
C GLU A 13 3.09 -29.82 -18.44
N GLN A 14 2.07 -29.25 -17.79
CA GLN A 14 2.11 -28.99 -16.36
C GLN A 14 1.81 -30.30 -15.62
N PRO A 15 2.58 -30.65 -14.58
CA PRO A 15 2.34 -31.88 -13.82
C PRO A 15 0.96 -31.81 -13.17
N ALA A 16 0.13 -32.83 -13.42
CA ALA A 16 -1.17 -32.98 -12.80
C ALA A 16 -1.01 -33.06 -11.27
N GLY A 17 -1.53 -32.07 -10.55
CA GLY A 17 -1.63 -32.11 -9.10
C GLY A 17 -2.46 -33.31 -8.65
N GLU A 18 -2.05 -33.95 -7.54
CA GLU A 18 -2.77 -35.07 -6.93
C GLU A 18 -4.25 -34.69 -6.67
N GLY A 19 -5.16 -35.14 -7.54
CA GLY A 19 -6.61 -34.91 -7.40
C GLY A 19 -7.39 -34.44 -8.63
N ALA A 20 -6.78 -34.21 -9.81
CA ALA A 20 -7.53 -33.80 -11.01
C ALA A 20 -8.26 -34.97 -11.72
N LEU A 21 -9.43 -34.71 -12.32
CA LEU A 21 -10.12 -35.70 -13.18
C LEU A 21 -9.28 -35.99 -14.43
N GLN A 22 -9.13 -37.28 -14.74
CA GLN A 22 -8.34 -37.74 -15.88
C GLN A 22 -9.19 -37.77 -17.17
N PRO A 23 -8.60 -37.51 -18.35
CA PRO A 23 -9.26 -37.75 -19.63
C PRO A 23 -9.87 -39.16 -19.70
N GLY A 24 -11.11 -39.26 -20.18
CA GLY A 24 -11.90 -40.50 -20.22
C GLY A 24 -12.82 -40.71 -19.02
N SER A 25 -12.64 -39.98 -17.91
CA SER A 25 -13.55 -40.03 -16.76
C SER A 25 -14.97 -39.66 -17.18
N VAL A 26 -15.98 -40.37 -16.69
CA VAL A 26 -17.40 -40.10 -16.99
C VAL A 26 -18.13 -39.66 -15.72
N LEU A 27 -18.68 -38.45 -15.73
CA LEU A 27 -19.49 -37.90 -14.64
C LEU A 27 -20.98 -38.11 -14.94
N GLN A 28 -21.75 -38.52 -13.93
CA GLN A 28 -23.20 -38.79 -14.02
C GLN A 28 -23.60 -39.73 -15.19
N GLY A 29 -22.69 -40.59 -15.65
CA GLY A 29 -22.91 -41.42 -16.85
C GLY A 29 -23.09 -40.64 -18.16
N ARG A 30 -22.94 -39.31 -18.14
CA ARG A 30 -23.29 -38.40 -19.24
C ARG A 30 -22.12 -37.57 -19.73
N TYR A 31 -21.28 -37.02 -18.86
CA TYR A 31 -20.23 -36.09 -19.27
C TYR A 31 -18.88 -36.79 -19.27
N ARG A 32 -18.32 -37.07 -20.46
CA ARG A 32 -17.00 -37.68 -20.59
C ARG A 32 -15.92 -36.60 -20.71
N ILE A 33 -15.03 -36.52 -19.73
CA ILE A 33 -13.90 -35.59 -19.72
C ILE A 33 -12.96 -35.90 -20.89
N THR A 34 -12.62 -34.87 -21.68
CA THR A 34 -11.67 -34.96 -22.80
C THR A 34 -10.32 -34.34 -22.46
N GLY A 35 -10.28 -33.36 -21.55
CA GLY A 35 -9.05 -32.71 -21.13
C GLY A 35 -9.28 -31.60 -20.10
N VAL A 36 -8.19 -31.07 -19.54
CA VAL A 36 -8.22 -29.91 -18.64
C VAL A 36 -8.10 -28.63 -19.48
N ILE A 37 -9.01 -27.69 -19.28
CA ILE A 37 -9.00 -26.37 -19.94
C ILE A 37 -8.20 -25.37 -19.10
N GLY A 38 -8.37 -25.40 -17.78
CA GLY A 38 -7.69 -24.49 -16.86
C GLY A 38 -7.71 -24.99 -15.43
N VAL A 39 -6.69 -24.61 -14.66
CA VAL A 39 -6.57 -24.90 -13.22
C VAL A 39 -6.41 -23.58 -12.50
N GLY A 40 -7.33 -23.26 -11.58
CA GLY A 40 -7.33 -22.00 -10.84
C GLY A 40 -7.56 -22.19 -9.34
N GLY A 41 -7.53 -21.08 -8.59
CA GLY A 41 -7.72 -21.07 -7.13
C GLY A 41 -9.11 -21.53 -6.64
N MET A 42 -10.09 -21.65 -7.56
CA MET A 42 -11.46 -22.09 -7.28
C MET A 42 -11.77 -23.53 -7.73
N GLY A 43 -10.78 -24.24 -8.29
CA GLY A 43 -10.96 -25.58 -8.85
C GLY A 43 -10.44 -25.71 -10.29
N SER A 44 -10.66 -26.87 -10.88
CA SER A 44 -10.29 -27.15 -12.27
C SER A 44 -11.49 -27.04 -13.21
N VAL A 45 -11.26 -26.53 -14.41
CA VAL A 45 -12.23 -26.50 -15.51
C VAL A 45 -11.80 -27.53 -16.55
N TYR A 46 -12.73 -28.40 -16.93
CA TYR A 46 -12.51 -29.51 -17.84
C TYR A 46 -13.35 -29.35 -19.10
N GLN A 47 -12.81 -29.75 -20.24
CA GLN A 47 -13.60 -29.98 -21.44
C GLN A 47 -14.23 -31.36 -21.35
N ALA A 48 -15.51 -31.48 -21.69
CA ALA A 48 -16.19 -32.76 -21.73
C ALA A 48 -17.10 -32.89 -22.95
N ARG A 49 -17.39 -34.14 -23.34
CA ARG A 49 -18.42 -34.48 -24.32
C ARG A 49 -19.68 -34.91 -23.60
N ASP A 50 -20.81 -34.31 -23.96
CA ASP A 50 -22.14 -34.74 -23.53
C ASP A 50 -22.57 -36.00 -24.31
N LEU A 51 -22.63 -37.14 -23.62
CA LEU A 51 -22.98 -38.44 -24.19
C LEU A 51 -24.49 -38.62 -24.39
N HIS A 52 -25.33 -37.70 -23.92
CA HIS A 52 -26.76 -37.71 -24.22
C HIS A 52 -27.02 -37.55 -25.73
N PHE A 53 -26.08 -36.95 -26.46
CA PHE A 53 -26.11 -36.80 -27.91
C PHE A 53 -25.10 -37.76 -28.56
N PRO A 54 -25.43 -39.05 -28.77
CA PRO A 54 -24.45 -40.04 -29.24
C PRO A 54 -23.95 -39.76 -30.66
N ASN A 55 -24.80 -39.18 -31.51
CA ASN A 55 -24.52 -38.96 -32.93
C ASN A 55 -23.90 -37.58 -33.23
N VAL A 56 -23.79 -36.70 -32.23
CA VAL A 56 -23.23 -35.35 -32.38
C VAL A 56 -22.17 -35.14 -31.31
N THR A 57 -21.03 -34.56 -31.66
CA THR A 57 -20.03 -34.18 -30.67
C THR A 57 -20.44 -32.85 -30.04
N ARG A 58 -21.23 -32.91 -28.96
CA ARG A 58 -21.56 -31.73 -28.15
C ARG A 58 -20.51 -31.57 -27.05
N LEU A 59 -19.72 -30.50 -27.14
CA LEU A 59 -18.72 -30.16 -26.15
C LEU A 59 -19.32 -29.24 -25.09
N VAL A 60 -18.94 -29.45 -23.83
CA VAL A 60 -19.35 -28.67 -22.66
C VAL A 60 -18.12 -28.40 -21.79
N ALA A 61 -18.19 -27.33 -20.99
CA ALA A 61 -17.22 -27.07 -19.94
C ALA A 61 -17.77 -27.58 -18.61
N VAL A 62 -16.95 -28.29 -17.83
CA VAL A 62 -17.29 -28.79 -16.50
C VAL A 62 -16.36 -28.12 -15.50
N LYS A 63 -16.92 -27.29 -14.62
CA LYS A 63 -16.17 -26.59 -13.57
C LYS A 63 -16.39 -27.24 -12.21
N GLU A 64 -15.30 -27.54 -11.53
CA GLU A 64 -15.33 -27.95 -10.13
C GLU A 64 -15.50 -26.73 -9.22
N MET A 65 -16.44 -26.79 -8.27
CA MET A 65 -16.82 -25.64 -7.45
C MET A 65 -16.54 -25.82 -5.95
N LEU A 66 -16.50 -27.06 -5.46
CA LEU A 66 -16.29 -27.34 -4.04
C LEU A 66 -15.43 -28.58 -3.84
N ASN A 67 -14.59 -28.56 -2.81
CA ASN A 67 -13.91 -29.74 -2.28
C ASN A 67 -14.36 -29.97 -0.83
N LEU A 68 -15.09 -31.06 -0.59
CA LEU A 68 -15.78 -31.39 0.66
C LEU A 68 -14.99 -32.41 1.50
N THR A 69 -13.68 -32.57 1.28
CA THR A 69 -12.90 -33.69 1.83
C THR A 69 -12.68 -33.67 3.34
N ASN A 70 -12.99 -32.59 4.06
CA ASN A 70 -12.75 -32.47 5.52
C ASN A 70 -13.86 -31.71 6.27
N THR A 71 -15.11 -31.77 5.80
CA THR A 71 -16.22 -31.00 6.40
C THR A 71 -17.13 -31.90 7.24
N ASP A 72 -17.47 -31.47 8.46
CA ASP A 72 -18.50 -32.13 9.29
C ASP A 72 -19.86 -32.17 8.57
N GLN A 73 -20.71 -33.15 8.89
CA GLN A 73 -21.95 -33.45 8.17
C GLN A 73 -22.90 -32.24 8.11
N ALA A 74 -23.05 -31.50 9.21
CA ALA A 74 -23.90 -30.31 9.26
C ALA A 74 -23.38 -29.17 8.36
N MET A 75 -22.06 -28.95 8.34
CA MET A 75 -21.43 -27.93 7.52
C MET A 75 -21.46 -28.32 6.03
N ARG A 76 -21.32 -29.61 5.72
CA ARG A 76 -21.48 -30.14 4.36
C ARG A 76 -22.88 -29.91 3.80
N GLU A 77 -23.93 -30.18 4.58
CA GLU A 77 -25.32 -29.93 4.15
C GLU A 77 -25.59 -28.43 3.91
N MET A 78 -25.04 -27.56 4.76
CA MET A 78 -25.14 -26.10 4.57
C MET A 78 -24.41 -25.63 3.29
N THR A 79 -23.21 -26.15 3.03
CA THR A 79 -22.42 -25.82 1.83
C THR A 79 -23.10 -26.33 0.55
N LEU A 80 -23.73 -27.50 0.60
CA LEU A 80 -24.49 -28.03 -0.55
C LEU A 80 -25.74 -27.20 -0.86
N ARG A 81 -26.52 -26.80 0.15
CA ARG A 81 -27.68 -25.92 -0.04
C ARG A 81 -27.28 -24.54 -0.61
N THR A 82 -26.14 -24.04 -0.18
CA THR A 82 -25.53 -22.81 -0.71
C THR A 82 -25.22 -22.96 -2.20
N PHE A 83 -24.50 -24.03 -2.54
CA PHE A 83 -24.14 -24.36 -3.91
C PHE A 83 -25.35 -24.52 -4.83
N GLU A 84 -26.40 -25.21 -4.37
CA GLU A 84 -27.65 -25.37 -5.14
C GLU A 84 -28.30 -24.02 -5.42
N ARG A 85 -28.44 -23.17 -4.40
CA ARG A 85 -29.03 -21.82 -4.56
C ARG A 85 -28.23 -20.95 -5.53
N GLU A 86 -26.91 -21.00 -5.47
CA GLU A 86 -26.00 -20.27 -6.37
C GLU A 86 -26.06 -20.80 -7.80
N SER A 87 -26.14 -22.13 -7.96
CA SER A 87 -26.25 -22.77 -9.26
C SER A 87 -27.60 -22.50 -9.93
N ASP A 88 -28.69 -22.50 -9.15
CA ASP A 88 -30.03 -22.11 -9.62
C ASP A 88 -30.05 -20.66 -10.10
N MET A 89 -29.43 -19.76 -9.33
CA MET A 89 -29.30 -18.36 -9.70
C MET A 89 -28.55 -18.19 -11.02
N LEU A 90 -27.38 -18.82 -11.17
CA LEU A 90 -26.63 -18.76 -12.42
C LEU A 90 -27.39 -19.38 -13.60
N ALA A 91 -28.11 -20.48 -13.39
CA ALA A 91 -28.91 -21.13 -14.42
C ALA A 91 -30.13 -20.30 -14.86
N SER A 92 -30.59 -19.37 -14.03
CA SER A 92 -31.66 -18.43 -14.37
C SER A 92 -31.20 -17.25 -15.23
N LEU A 93 -29.90 -16.99 -15.32
CA LEU A 93 -29.34 -15.90 -16.11
C LEU A 93 -29.48 -16.22 -17.61
N SER A 94 -29.92 -15.22 -18.38
CA SER A 94 -30.09 -15.31 -19.82
C SER A 94 -29.55 -14.05 -20.49
N HIS A 95 -28.32 -14.15 -21.00
CA HIS A 95 -27.66 -13.06 -21.69
C HIS A 95 -26.68 -13.62 -22.74
N PRO A 96 -26.57 -13.02 -23.95
CA PRO A 96 -25.68 -13.52 -25.02
C PRO A 96 -24.19 -13.59 -24.65
N ALA A 97 -23.75 -12.82 -23.66
CA ALA A 97 -22.37 -12.84 -23.15
C ALA A 97 -22.18 -13.75 -21.92
N VAL A 98 -23.23 -14.38 -21.40
CA VAL A 98 -23.16 -15.29 -20.25
C VAL A 98 -23.28 -16.74 -20.75
N PRO A 99 -22.35 -17.65 -20.39
CA PRO A 99 -22.45 -19.07 -20.73
C PRO A 99 -23.73 -19.70 -20.21
N GLU A 100 -24.44 -20.42 -21.07
CA GLU A 100 -25.59 -21.20 -20.63
C GLU A 100 -25.16 -22.31 -19.65
N ILE A 101 -25.88 -22.46 -18.56
CA ILE A 101 -25.72 -23.61 -17.65
C ILE A 101 -26.66 -24.72 -18.08
N TYR A 102 -26.10 -25.89 -18.34
CA TYR A 102 -26.85 -27.07 -18.76
C TYR A 102 -27.24 -27.98 -17.60
N ASP A 103 -26.41 -28.02 -16.55
CA ASP A 103 -26.55 -28.97 -15.45
C ASP A 103 -25.69 -28.55 -14.26
N TYR A 104 -26.05 -28.99 -13.07
CA TYR A 104 -25.17 -28.94 -11.89
C TYR A 104 -25.46 -30.15 -11.02
N PHE A 105 -24.43 -30.72 -10.39
CA PHE A 105 -24.62 -31.87 -9.51
C PHE A 105 -23.53 -32.00 -8.45
N PRO A 106 -23.90 -32.44 -7.24
CA PRO A 106 -22.92 -32.86 -6.25
C PRO A 106 -22.38 -34.26 -6.56
N SER A 107 -21.21 -34.54 -6.00
CA SER A 107 -20.50 -35.81 -5.93
C SER A 107 -20.13 -36.11 -4.46
N LYS A 108 -19.57 -37.29 -4.18
CA LYS A 108 -19.21 -37.71 -2.81
C LYS A 108 -18.26 -36.75 -2.10
N THR A 109 -17.39 -36.06 -2.82
CA THR A 109 -16.39 -35.15 -2.26
C THR A 109 -16.36 -33.80 -2.96
N ARG A 110 -17.15 -33.59 -4.02
CA ARG A 110 -17.04 -32.43 -4.91
C ARG A 110 -18.39 -31.97 -5.42
N ALA A 111 -18.47 -30.77 -5.98
CA ALA A 111 -19.65 -30.30 -6.72
C ALA A 111 -19.21 -29.74 -8.08
N TYR A 112 -20.04 -29.95 -9.10
CA TYR A 112 -19.73 -29.60 -10.47
C TYR A 112 -20.86 -28.79 -11.11
N VAL A 113 -20.48 -27.80 -11.91
CA VAL A 113 -21.37 -27.05 -12.81
C VAL A 113 -20.98 -27.36 -14.24
N VAL A 114 -21.96 -27.70 -15.07
CA VAL A 114 -21.79 -27.97 -16.50
C VAL A 114 -22.39 -26.81 -17.29
N MET A 115 -21.57 -26.21 -18.13
CA MET A 115 -21.92 -25.01 -18.89
C MET A 115 -21.44 -25.10 -20.33
N GLU A 116 -21.89 -24.15 -21.14
CA GLU A 116 -21.46 -23.97 -22.51
C GLU A 116 -19.93 -23.93 -22.62
N TYR A 117 -19.38 -24.71 -23.56
CA TYR A 117 -17.96 -24.61 -23.90
C TYR A 117 -17.75 -23.45 -24.87
N ILE A 118 -17.02 -22.43 -24.42
CA ILE A 118 -16.67 -21.28 -25.26
C ILE A 118 -15.39 -21.60 -26.02
N ASN A 119 -15.50 -21.70 -27.34
CA ASN A 119 -14.34 -21.79 -28.23
C ASN A 119 -13.82 -20.38 -28.51
N GLY A 120 -12.73 -19.99 -27.87
CA GLY A 120 -12.21 -18.62 -27.92
C GLY A 120 -10.90 -18.47 -27.15
N ARG A 121 -10.45 -17.24 -27.00
CA ARG A 121 -9.29 -16.88 -26.17
C ARG A 121 -9.70 -15.81 -25.16
N ASP A 122 -9.18 -15.91 -23.94
CA ASP A 122 -9.33 -14.84 -22.95
C ASP A 122 -8.49 -13.61 -23.33
N LEU A 123 -8.88 -12.44 -22.81
CA LEU A 123 -8.22 -11.17 -23.12
C LEU A 123 -6.77 -11.14 -22.61
N GLU A 124 -6.44 -11.88 -21.55
CA GLU A 124 -5.06 -12.00 -21.05
C GLU A 124 -4.17 -12.72 -22.08
N ALA A 125 -4.64 -13.84 -22.62
CA ALA A 125 -3.96 -14.57 -23.67
C ALA A 125 -3.83 -13.73 -24.95
N ILE A 126 -4.89 -13.02 -25.36
CA ILE A 126 -4.86 -12.13 -26.53
C ILE A 126 -3.77 -11.07 -26.35
N LEU A 127 -3.79 -10.35 -25.22
CA LEU A 127 -2.82 -9.31 -24.89
C LEU A 127 -1.37 -9.82 -24.91
N ASN A 128 -1.13 -10.99 -24.30
CA ASN A 128 0.19 -11.62 -24.23
C ASN A 128 0.71 -12.10 -25.59
N SER A 129 -0.16 -12.38 -26.56
CA SER A 129 0.25 -12.79 -27.91
C SER A 129 0.55 -11.63 -28.86
N MET A 130 0.12 -10.42 -28.53
CA MET A 130 0.40 -9.23 -29.32
C MET A 130 1.73 -8.62 -28.90
N THR A 131 2.47 -8.01 -29.82
CA THR A 131 3.61 -7.12 -29.50
C THR A 131 3.25 -5.65 -29.57
N GLU A 132 2.22 -5.31 -30.35
CA GLU A 132 1.70 -3.95 -30.53
C GLU A 132 0.46 -3.70 -29.66
N PHE A 133 -0.01 -2.45 -29.59
CA PHE A 133 -1.25 -2.11 -28.91
C PHE A 133 -2.46 -2.70 -29.65
N LEU A 134 -3.49 -3.07 -28.88
CA LEU A 134 -4.78 -3.44 -29.46
C LEU A 134 -5.41 -2.21 -30.14
N PRO A 135 -6.13 -2.38 -31.26
CA PRO A 135 -6.90 -1.29 -31.87
C PRO A 135 -7.86 -0.68 -30.86
N VAL A 136 -7.84 0.65 -30.73
CA VAL A 136 -8.62 1.37 -29.71
C VAL A 136 -10.12 1.16 -29.91
N GLU A 137 -10.56 1.10 -31.16
CA GLU A 137 -11.95 0.85 -31.57
C GLU A 137 -12.42 -0.53 -31.09
N THR A 138 -11.59 -1.55 -31.22
CA THR A 138 -11.90 -2.90 -30.74
C THR A 138 -12.00 -2.95 -29.23
N VAL A 139 -11.11 -2.26 -28.50
CA VAL A 139 -11.20 -2.17 -27.03
C VAL A 139 -12.46 -1.42 -26.61
N LEU A 140 -12.84 -0.35 -27.32
CA LEU A 140 -14.08 0.38 -27.06
C LEU A 140 -15.32 -0.51 -27.27
N GLU A 141 -15.38 -1.26 -28.37
CA GLU A 141 -16.46 -2.23 -28.64
C GLU A 141 -16.58 -3.28 -27.52
N TRP A 142 -15.46 -3.90 -27.13
CA TRP A 142 -15.44 -4.85 -26.02
C TRP A 142 -15.84 -4.21 -24.68
N THR A 143 -15.48 -2.94 -24.44
CA THR A 143 -15.89 -2.23 -23.23
C THR A 143 -17.40 -2.04 -23.19
N ILE A 144 -18.02 -1.71 -24.32
CA ILE A 144 -19.48 -1.54 -24.43
C ILE A 144 -20.19 -2.88 -24.22
N GLU A 145 -19.72 -3.97 -24.83
CA GLU A 145 -20.27 -5.32 -24.62
C GLU A 145 -20.12 -5.79 -23.16
N LEU A 146 -18.98 -5.47 -22.52
CA LEU A 146 -18.76 -5.80 -21.11
C LEU A 146 -19.69 -5.00 -20.19
N CYS A 147 -19.90 -3.71 -20.47
CA CYS A 147 -20.84 -2.89 -19.71
C CYS A 147 -22.29 -3.37 -19.89
N ASP A 148 -22.65 -3.89 -21.07
CA ASP A 148 -23.97 -4.46 -21.36
C ASP A 148 -24.27 -5.67 -20.47
N VAL A 149 -23.37 -6.66 -20.45
CA VAL A 149 -23.56 -7.87 -19.63
C VAL A 149 -23.52 -7.57 -18.14
N LEU A 150 -22.62 -6.70 -17.66
CA LEU A 150 -22.59 -6.33 -16.25
C LEU A 150 -23.81 -5.50 -15.87
N GLY A 151 -24.33 -4.64 -16.76
CA GLY A 151 -25.58 -3.91 -16.56
C GLY A 151 -26.78 -4.85 -16.42
N TYR A 152 -26.85 -5.90 -17.24
CA TYR A 152 -27.85 -6.96 -17.12
C TYR A 152 -27.79 -7.67 -15.74
N LEU A 153 -26.58 -7.96 -15.25
CA LEU A 153 -26.38 -8.58 -13.93
C LEU A 153 -26.78 -7.64 -12.77
N HIS A 154 -26.45 -6.35 -12.89
CA HIS A 154 -26.80 -5.32 -11.91
C HIS A 154 -28.31 -5.04 -11.85
N ALA A 155 -29.08 -5.43 -12.87
CA ALA A 155 -30.52 -5.23 -12.95
C ALA A 155 -31.36 -6.41 -12.40
N GLN A 156 -30.74 -7.48 -11.90
CA GLN A 156 -31.49 -8.63 -11.37
C GLN A 156 -32.19 -8.31 -10.04
N GLU A 157 -33.38 -8.88 -9.85
CA GLU A 157 -34.20 -8.73 -8.64
C GLU A 157 -34.31 -10.07 -7.88
N PRO A 158 -34.45 -10.08 -6.53
CA PRO A 158 -34.63 -8.92 -5.65
C PRO A 158 -33.32 -8.22 -5.23
N VAL A 159 -32.16 -8.76 -5.61
CA VAL A 159 -30.83 -8.21 -5.27
C VAL A 159 -29.96 -8.24 -6.52
N PRO A 160 -29.21 -7.16 -6.82
CA PRO A 160 -28.31 -7.12 -7.97
C PRO A 160 -27.21 -8.20 -7.87
N VAL A 161 -26.82 -8.76 -9.02
CA VAL A 161 -25.70 -9.70 -9.10
C VAL A 161 -24.41 -8.92 -9.33
N ILE A 162 -23.47 -9.00 -8.38
CA ILE A 162 -22.16 -8.36 -8.50
C ILE A 162 -21.13 -9.41 -8.93
N PHE A 163 -20.39 -9.17 -10.02
CA PHE A 163 -19.47 -10.16 -10.59
C PHE A 163 -18.17 -10.29 -9.78
N ARG A 164 -17.66 -9.19 -9.23
CA ARG A 164 -16.54 -9.07 -8.27
C ARG A 164 -15.14 -9.45 -8.76
N ASP A 165 -14.97 -10.05 -9.93
CA ASP A 165 -13.66 -10.45 -10.46
C ASP A 165 -13.49 -10.09 -11.94
N VAL A 166 -13.87 -8.86 -12.31
CA VAL A 166 -13.69 -8.35 -13.69
C VAL A 166 -12.20 -8.19 -13.98
N LYS A 167 -11.64 -9.04 -14.85
CA LYS A 167 -10.23 -9.03 -15.27
C LYS A 167 -10.05 -9.71 -16.63
N PRO A 168 -8.92 -9.50 -17.33
CA PRO A 168 -8.70 -10.05 -18.67
C PRO A 168 -8.85 -11.58 -18.78
N SER A 169 -8.46 -12.36 -17.77
CA SER A 169 -8.59 -13.83 -17.79
C SER A 169 -10.02 -14.35 -17.59
N ASN A 170 -10.94 -13.51 -17.11
CA ASN A 170 -12.36 -13.85 -16.95
C ASN A 170 -13.22 -13.35 -18.13
N ILE A 171 -12.61 -12.80 -19.17
CA ILE A 171 -13.32 -12.25 -20.33
C ILE A 171 -12.75 -12.93 -21.57
N MET A 172 -13.59 -13.67 -22.30
CA MET A 172 -13.22 -14.39 -23.51
C MET A 172 -13.82 -13.75 -24.75
N ILE A 173 -13.06 -13.79 -25.85
CA ILE A 173 -13.56 -13.49 -27.18
C ILE A 173 -13.79 -14.83 -27.90
N ASP A 174 -15.04 -15.10 -28.27
CA ASP A 174 -15.40 -16.32 -28.98
C ASP A 174 -14.89 -16.32 -30.44
N GLN A 175 -14.98 -17.46 -31.12
CA GLN A 175 -14.61 -17.61 -32.53
C GLN A 175 -15.38 -16.69 -33.50
N HIS A 176 -16.47 -16.07 -33.05
CA HIS A 176 -17.26 -15.10 -33.82
C HIS A 176 -16.93 -13.64 -33.47
N GLY A 177 -15.94 -13.42 -32.59
CA GLY A 177 -15.49 -12.09 -32.18
C GLY A 177 -16.31 -11.46 -31.05
N ARG A 178 -17.23 -12.21 -30.43
CA ARG A 178 -18.13 -11.70 -29.39
C ARG A 178 -17.56 -11.89 -27.99
N LEU A 179 -17.83 -10.94 -27.10
CA LEU A 179 -17.42 -11.01 -25.71
C LEU A 179 -18.26 -12.02 -24.92
N ARG A 180 -17.58 -12.81 -24.10
CA ARG A 180 -18.15 -13.83 -23.22
C ARG A 180 -17.53 -13.71 -21.84
N LEU A 181 -18.35 -13.47 -20.83
CA LEU A 181 -17.93 -13.40 -19.43
C LEU A 181 -17.84 -14.81 -18.85
N VAL A 182 -16.64 -15.23 -18.46
CA VAL A 182 -16.39 -16.56 -17.90
C VAL A 182 -16.00 -16.44 -16.43
N ASP A 183 -16.24 -17.51 -15.66
CA ASP A 183 -15.89 -17.58 -14.25
C ASP A 183 -16.57 -16.56 -13.31
N PHE A 184 -17.83 -16.82 -12.99
CA PHE A 184 -18.53 -16.15 -11.89
C PHE A 184 -17.90 -16.50 -10.53
N GLY A 185 -17.43 -15.49 -9.80
CA GLY A 185 -16.69 -15.62 -8.53
C GLY A 185 -17.53 -16.01 -7.31
N ILE A 186 -18.43 -17.00 -7.45
CA ILE A 186 -19.59 -17.13 -6.57
C ILE A 186 -19.35 -17.96 -5.29
N ALA A 187 -18.35 -18.83 -5.19
CA ALA A 187 -18.27 -19.76 -4.05
C ALA A 187 -17.47 -19.28 -2.82
N LYS A 188 -17.78 -18.09 -2.26
CA LYS A 188 -17.49 -17.80 -0.84
C LYS A 188 -18.66 -17.08 -0.19
N ILE A 189 -19.54 -17.85 0.45
CA ILE A 189 -20.49 -17.27 1.40
C ILE A 189 -19.72 -16.70 2.58
N PHE A 190 -19.94 -15.40 2.77
CA PHE A 190 -19.82 -14.70 4.03
C PHE A 190 -20.65 -15.43 5.10
N GLN A 191 -19.99 -16.07 6.05
CA GLN A 191 -20.49 -16.01 7.42
C GLN A 191 -20.26 -14.57 7.89
N GLN A 192 -21.33 -13.82 8.17
CA GLN A 192 -21.21 -12.61 9.00
C GLN A 192 -20.43 -13.02 10.26
N GLY A 193 -19.17 -12.61 10.36
CA GLY A 193 -18.28 -12.98 11.48
C GLY A 193 -16.98 -13.71 11.11
N GLN A 194 -16.78 -14.21 9.89
CA GLN A 194 -15.45 -14.72 9.47
C GLN A 194 -14.65 -13.67 8.71
N LYS A 195 -13.71 -13.04 9.43
CA LYS A 195 -12.59 -12.27 8.86
C LYS A 195 -11.70 -13.22 8.04
N GLY A 196 -11.38 -12.88 6.78
CA GLY A 196 -10.16 -13.40 6.14
C GLY A 196 -10.22 -14.01 4.74
N THR A 197 -11.15 -13.66 3.86
CA THR A 197 -10.98 -14.04 2.44
C THR A 197 -11.14 -12.83 1.52
N MET A 198 -10.00 -12.34 1.02
CA MET A 198 -9.95 -11.44 -0.13
C MET A 198 -10.82 -12.00 -1.27
N ILE A 199 -11.72 -11.18 -1.81
CA ILE A 199 -12.58 -11.53 -2.95
C ILE A 199 -12.22 -10.60 -4.10
N GLY A 200 -11.73 -11.18 -5.20
CA GLY A 200 -11.25 -10.47 -6.39
C GLY A 200 -9.73 -10.59 -6.57
N THR A 201 -9.27 -10.26 -7.77
CA THR A 201 -7.85 -10.30 -8.14
C THR A 201 -7.17 -8.96 -7.84
N GLU A 202 -6.01 -8.99 -7.20
CA GLU A 202 -5.22 -7.79 -6.88
C GLU A 202 -4.95 -6.95 -8.16
N GLY A 203 -4.99 -5.62 -8.04
CA GLY A 203 -4.84 -4.69 -9.16
C GLY A 203 -6.11 -4.45 -9.98
N TYR A 204 -7.03 -5.42 -10.08
CA TYR A 204 -8.32 -5.27 -10.77
C TYR A 204 -9.50 -4.99 -9.82
N SER A 205 -9.37 -5.39 -8.56
CA SER A 205 -10.43 -5.24 -7.57
C SER A 205 -10.52 -3.80 -7.06
N ALA A 206 -11.75 -3.32 -6.85
CA ALA A 206 -12.00 -1.99 -6.29
C ALA A 206 -11.61 -1.91 -4.79
N PRO A 207 -11.24 -0.73 -4.26
CA PRO A 207 -10.83 -0.56 -2.86
C PRO A 207 -11.82 -1.14 -1.84
N GLU A 208 -13.12 -0.96 -2.04
CA GLU A 208 -14.17 -1.43 -1.14
C GLU A 208 -14.31 -2.96 -1.11
N GLN A 209 -13.92 -3.66 -2.18
CA GLN A 209 -13.95 -5.13 -2.22
C GLN A 209 -12.95 -5.74 -1.23
N TYR A 210 -11.86 -5.03 -0.91
CA TYR A 210 -10.92 -5.43 0.13
C TYR A 210 -11.52 -5.32 1.55
N LYS A 211 -12.58 -4.52 1.71
CA LYS A 211 -13.37 -4.42 2.96
C LYS A 211 -14.52 -5.42 2.99
N GLY A 212 -14.74 -6.19 1.93
CA GLY A 212 -15.88 -7.09 1.79
C GLY A 212 -17.17 -6.40 1.32
N GLU A 213 -17.09 -5.13 0.95
CA GLU A 213 -18.20 -4.33 0.47
C GLU A 213 -18.14 -4.33 -1.06
N ALA A 214 -19.04 -5.07 -1.72
CA ALA A 214 -19.08 -5.13 -3.17
C ALA A 214 -20.41 -4.57 -3.69
N SER A 215 -20.34 -3.70 -4.69
CA SER A 215 -21.48 -3.01 -5.29
C SER A 215 -21.38 -2.99 -6.82
N PRO A 216 -22.42 -2.56 -7.56
CA PRO A 216 -22.34 -2.38 -9.00
C PRO A 216 -21.17 -1.47 -9.44
N SER A 217 -20.87 -0.45 -8.62
CA SER A 217 -19.73 0.46 -8.83
C SER A 217 -18.36 -0.21 -8.66
N SER A 218 -18.30 -1.33 -7.93
CA SER A 218 -17.08 -2.13 -7.80
C SER A 218 -16.75 -2.86 -9.10
N ASP A 219 -17.75 -3.40 -9.80
CA ASP A 219 -17.55 -3.99 -11.13
C ASP A 219 -17.14 -2.93 -12.16
N VAL A 220 -17.69 -1.71 -12.08
CA VAL A 220 -17.28 -0.56 -12.92
C VAL A 220 -15.78 -0.27 -12.78
N TYR A 221 -15.25 -0.30 -11.56
CA TYR A 221 -13.80 -0.16 -11.35
C TYR A 221 -13.01 -1.27 -12.05
N GLY A 222 -13.47 -2.53 -11.94
CA GLY A 222 -12.83 -3.66 -12.61
C GLY A 222 -12.87 -3.57 -14.14
N ILE A 223 -13.93 -2.99 -14.73
CA ILE A 223 -13.96 -2.62 -16.16
C ILE A 223 -12.84 -1.63 -16.45
N GLY A 224 -12.75 -0.54 -15.69
CA GLY A 224 -11.72 0.48 -15.84
C GLY A 224 -10.30 -0.10 -15.78
N ALA A 225 -10.00 -0.94 -14.78
CA ALA A 225 -8.71 -1.57 -14.59
C ALA A 225 -8.35 -2.53 -15.74
N THR A 226 -9.34 -3.29 -16.23
CA THR A 226 -9.19 -4.17 -17.38
C THR A 226 -8.87 -3.37 -18.64
N MET A 227 -9.62 -2.30 -18.93
CA MET A 227 -9.40 -1.50 -20.15
C MET A 227 -8.10 -0.71 -20.10
N HIS A 228 -7.72 -0.18 -18.93
CA HIS A 228 -6.42 0.44 -18.73
C HIS A 228 -5.28 -0.53 -19.07
N HIS A 229 -5.36 -1.77 -18.58
CA HIS A 229 -4.36 -2.80 -18.91
C HIS A 229 -4.31 -3.08 -20.42
N LEU A 230 -5.46 -3.26 -21.08
CA LEU A 230 -5.50 -3.55 -22.52
C LEU A 230 -4.92 -2.41 -23.37
N LEU A 231 -5.21 -1.16 -23.01
CA LEU A 231 -4.78 0.02 -23.78
C LEU A 231 -3.33 0.41 -23.53
N THR A 232 -2.78 0.11 -22.34
CA THR A 232 -1.41 0.48 -21.96
C THR A 232 -0.43 -0.69 -22.00
N ARG A 233 -0.93 -1.93 -22.04
CA ARG A 233 -0.17 -3.18 -21.86
C ARG A 233 0.61 -3.25 -20.53
N ARG A 234 0.22 -2.45 -19.53
CA ARG A 234 0.80 -2.47 -18.18
C ARG A 234 -0.11 -3.25 -17.24
N ASP A 235 0.37 -4.39 -16.77
CA ASP A 235 -0.41 -5.25 -15.89
C ASP A 235 -0.56 -4.61 -14.50
N PRO A 236 -1.79 -4.28 -14.06
CA PRO A 236 -2.01 -3.61 -12.77
C PRO A 236 -1.63 -4.47 -11.58
N ARG A 237 -1.46 -5.79 -11.72
CA ARG A 237 -0.94 -6.67 -10.65
C ARG A 237 0.52 -6.42 -10.32
N LEU A 238 1.30 -5.92 -11.28
CA LEU A 238 2.72 -5.65 -11.11
C LEU A 238 2.99 -4.26 -10.54
N GLU A 239 1.91 -3.52 -10.29
CA GLU A 239 1.91 -2.09 -10.09
C GLU A 239 1.25 -1.79 -8.73
N PRO A 240 1.56 -0.66 -8.08
CA PRO A 240 0.94 -0.35 -6.81
C PRO A 240 -0.59 -0.25 -6.98
N PRO A 241 -1.40 -0.87 -6.10
CA PRO A 241 -2.86 -0.82 -6.20
C PRO A 241 -3.38 0.62 -6.23
N PHE A 242 -4.44 0.86 -7.00
CA PHE A 242 -5.16 2.15 -7.07
C PHE A 242 -4.37 3.34 -7.64
N THR A 243 -3.23 3.10 -8.31
CA THR A 243 -2.36 4.14 -8.89
C THR A 243 -2.58 4.39 -10.40
N PHE A 244 -3.76 4.07 -10.92
CA PHE A 244 -4.03 4.24 -12.35
C PHE A 244 -3.88 5.70 -12.81
N ALA A 245 -4.20 6.67 -11.95
CA ALA A 245 -4.08 8.11 -12.23
C ALA A 245 -2.64 8.59 -12.47
N GLU A 246 -1.63 7.86 -12.00
CA GLU A 246 -0.21 8.16 -12.21
C GLU A 246 0.29 7.69 -13.58
N ARG A 247 -0.54 6.91 -14.29
CA ARG A 247 -0.22 6.34 -15.59
C ARG A 247 -1.38 6.61 -16.54
N PRO A 248 -1.59 7.87 -16.95
CA PRO A 248 -2.53 8.20 -18.01
C PRO A 248 -2.34 7.27 -19.21
N ILE A 249 -3.44 6.83 -19.78
CA ILE A 249 -3.44 5.88 -20.89
C ILE A 249 -2.71 6.48 -22.08
N ARG A 250 -2.91 7.79 -22.32
CA ARG A 250 -2.33 8.50 -23.47
C ARG A 250 -0.82 8.69 -23.40
N ASP A 251 -0.22 8.59 -22.21
CA ASP A 251 1.25 8.59 -22.06
C ASP A 251 1.87 7.30 -22.62
N ALA A 252 1.14 6.18 -22.54
CA ALA A 252 1.57 4.91 -23.10
C ALA A 252 1.07 4.72 -24.54
N ASN A 253 -0.15 5.15 -24.83
CA ASN A 253 -0.83 4.93 -26.11
C ASN A 253 -1.60 6.20 -26.53
N SER A 254 -0.92 7.07 -27.29
CA SER A 254 -1.46 8.36 -27.73
C SER A 254 -2.60 8.27 -28.75
N ALA A 255 -2.89 7.07 -29.27
CA ALA A 255 -4.03 6.82 -30.17
C ALA A 255 -5.37 6.85 -29.43
N VAL A 256 -5.38 6.72 -28.10
CA VAL A 256 -6.60 6.84 -27.29
C VAL A 256 -7.05 8.29 -27.24
N SER A 257 -8.35 8.54 -27.45
CA SER A 257 -8.91 9.89 -27.36
C SER A 257 -9.00 10.36 -25.91
N PRO A 258 -8.86 11.67 -25.64
CA PRO A 258 -9.00 12.20 -24.28
C PRO A 258 -10.37 11.90 -23.66
N GLU A 259 -11.43 11.83 -24.48
CA GLU A 259 -12.77 11.51 -23.99
C GLU A 259 -12.88 10.04 -23.55
N PHE A 260 -12.29 9.10 -24.30
CA PHE A 260 -12.31 7.69 -23.92
C PHE A 260 -11.44 7.43 -22.68
N GLU A 261 -10.27 8.07 -22.61
CA GLU A 261 -9.44 8.06 -21.41
C GLU A 261 -10.21 8.61 -20.20
N ALA A 262 -10.89 9.76 -20.33
CA ALA A 262 -11.65 10.34 -19.22
C ALA A 262 -12.74 9.40 -18.68
N ILE A 263 -13.42 8.64 -19.54
CA ILE A 263 -14.41 7.65 -19.11
C ILE A 263 -13.75 6.53 -18.31
N ILE A 264 -12.64 5.97 -18.81
CA ILE A 264 -11.91 4.89 -18.12
C ILE A 264 -11.35 5.38 -16.79
N MET A 265 -10.76 6.58 -16.77
CA MET A 265 -10.18 7.17 -15.57
C MET A 265 -11.25 7.51 -14.52
N LYS A 266 -12.46 7.92 -14.95
CA LYS A 266 -13.61 8.08 -14.04
C LYS A 266 -14.08 6.75 -13.44
N ALA A 267 -14.08 5.66 -14.22
CA ALA A 267 -14.38 4.34 -13.69
C ALA A 267 -13.35 3.87 -12.65
N LEU A 268 -12.10 4.34 -12.76
CA LEU A 268 -10.98 4.04 -11.87
C LEU A 268 -10.86 4.96 -10.64
N ALA A 269 -11.84 5.85 -10.40
CA ALA A 269 -11.82 6.72 -9.23
C ALA A 269 -11.81 5.90 -7.92
N PHE A 270 -11.07 6.38 -6.92
CA PHE A 270 -10.91 5.66 -5.66
C PHE A 270 -12.23 5.54 -4.90
N GLU A 271 -12.97 6.65 -4.78
CA GLU A 271 -14.25 6.69 -4.09
C GLU A 271 -15.40 6.19 -4.99
N PRO A 272 -16.24 5.24 -4.54
CA PRO A 272 -17.35 4.72 -5.34
C PRO A 272 -18.32 5.79 -5.84
N GLY A 273 -18.50 6.88 -5.07
CA GLY A 273 -19.38 8.00 -5.43
C GLY A 273 -18.88 8.86 -6.59
N GLU A 274 -17.59 8.77 -6.94
CA GLU A 274 -16.99 9.49 -8.06
C GLU A 274 -17.03 8.68 -9.37
N ARG A 275 -17.27 7.36 -9.26
CA ARG A 275 -17.39 6.45 -10.40
C ARG A 275 -18.79 6.52 -11.01
N TYR A 276 -18.98 5.81 -12.12
CA TYR A 276 -20.33 5.50 -12.58
C TYR A 276 -21.02 4.59 -11.56
N PRO A 277 -22.29 4.85 -11.21
CA PRO A 277 -22.99 4.08 -10.19
C PRO A 277 -23.21 2.61 -10.57
N ASN A 278 -23.25 2.31 -11.88
CA ASN A 278 -23.36 0.96 -12.42
C ASN A 278 -22.86 0.92 -13.87
N ALA A 279 -22.76 -0.29 -14.43
CA ALA A 279 -22.26 -0.51 -15.78
C ALA A 279 -23.16 0.08 -16.87
N THR A 280 -24.48 0.18 -16.65
CA THR A 280 -25.42 0.79 -17.61
C THR A 280 -25.12 2.27 -17.84
N VAL A 281 -24.88 3.05 -16.78
CA VAL A 281 -24.54 4.48 -16.92
C VAL A 281 -23.19 4.67 -17.59
N MET A 282 -22.22 3.80 -17.31
CA MET A 282 -20.93 3.82 -18.01
C MET A 282 -21.10 3.53 -19.51
N LYS A 283 -21.94 2.54 -19.87
CA LYS A 283 -22.25 2.18 -21.26
C LYS A 283 -22.80 3.36 -22.06
N GLU A 284 -23.75 4.11 -21.50
CA GLU A 284 -24.35 5.28 -22.17
C GLU A 284 -23.31 6.33 -22.55
N ASN A 285 -22.30 6.55 -21.69
CA ASN A 285 -21.21 7.48 -21.96
C ASN A 285 -20.26 6.95 -23.04
N LEU A 286 -19.99 5.65 -23.07
CA LEU A 286 -19.16 5.01 -24.10
C LEU A 286 -19.84 5.01 -25.47
N GLU A 287 -21.15 4.73 -25.53
CA GLU A 287 -21.93 4.77 -26.77
C GLU A 287 -22.03 6.18 -27.36
N ALA A 288 -21.98 7.22 -26.52
CA ALA A 288 -21.92 8.61 -26.98
C ALA A 288 -20.61 8.91 -27.76
N LEU A 289 -19.51 8.22 -27.43
CA LEU A 289 -18.23 8.34 -28.17
C LEU A 289 -18.23 7.58 -29.51
N ALA A 290 -18.97 6.47 -29.59
CA ALA A 290 -19.04 5.64 -30.79
C ALA A 290 -19.90 6.25 -31.93
N LYS A 291 -20.62 7.35 -31.67
CA LYS A 291 -21.41 8.07 -32.68
C LYS A 291 -20.53 9.10 -33.40
N PRO A 292 -20.52 9.17 -34.75
CA PRO A 292 -19.80 10.21 -35.47
C PRO A 292 -20.36 11.59 -35.13
N ALA A 293 -19.51 12.47 -34.58
CA ALA A 293 -19.90 13.80 -34.14
C ALA A 293 -20.31 14.69 -35.34
N ALA A 294 -21.57 15.15 -35.34
CA ALA A 294 -21.99 16.33 -36.07
C ALA A 294 -21.44 17.58 -35.35
N PHE A 295 -20.84 18.49 -36.12
CA PHE A 295 -20.06 19.64 -35.61
C PHE A 295 -20.91 20.86 -35.19
N SER A 296 -20.22 21.76 -34.47
CA SER A 296 -20.51 23.16 -34.08
C SER A 296 -21.19 23.33 -32.72
N GLY A 297 -20.74 24.19 -31.81
CA GLY A 297 -19.64 25.15 -31.78
C GLY A 297 -19.93 26.19 -30.70
N ALA A 298 -18.90 26.69 -30.01
CA ALA A 298 -18.77 28.08 -29.53
C ALA A 298 -17.53 28.19 -28.63
N ILE A 299 -16.58 28.99 -29.11
CA ILE A 299 -15.46 29.53 -28.35
C ILE A 299 -16.04 30.60 -27.43
N HIS A 300 -15.82 30.47 -26.12
CA HIS A 300 -15.84 31.61 -25.22
C HIS A 300 -14.49 31.68 -24.51
N THR A 301 -13.71 32.65 -24.96
CA THR A 301 -12.60 33.25 -24.23
C THR A 301 -13.16 34.07 -23.08
N ASP A 302 -12.62 33.91 -21.87
CA ASP A 302 -12.43 35.05 -20.97
C ASP A 302 -11.08 34.87 -20.27
N ALA A 303 -10.28 35.91 -20.42
CA ALA A 303 -9.06 36.18 -19.70
C ALA A 303 -9.36 37.17 -18.56
N ASP A 304 -8.43 37.23 -17.63
CA ASP A 304 -8.28 38.20 -16.52
C ASP A 304 -9.09 37.95 -15.24
N SER A 305 -8.38 37.48 -14.22
CA SER A 305 -7.89 38.43 -13.20
C SER A 305 -6.68 37.86 -12.47
N ALA A 306 -5.52 38.46 -12.73
CA ALA A 306 -4.38 38.45 -11.82
C ALA A 306 -4.69 39.30 -10.58
N ASP A 307 -3.81 39.16 -9.58
CA ASP A 307 -3.70 39.91 -8.32
C ASP A 307 -4.52 39.39 -7.14
N GLU A 308 -3.86 38.54 -6.34
CA GLU A 308 -3.60 38.87 -4.93
C GLU A 308 -2.16 38.44 -4.60
N MET A 309 -1.23 39.33 -4.91
CA MET A 309 0.18 39.28 -4.55
C MET A 309 0.45 40.34 -3.49
N SER A 310 0.38 39.93 -2.22
CA SER A 310 0.98 40.55 -1.03
C SER A 310 0.58 39.63 0.13
N GLU A 311 1.43 39.10 0.98
CA GLU A 311 2.46 39.81 1.74
C GLU A 311 3.33 38.72 2.40
N TRP A 312 4.56 38.50 1.93
CA TRP A 312 5.72 38.08 2.73
C TRP A 312 6.95 38.50 1.95
N GLY A 313 7.58 39.55 2.44
CA GLY A 313 8.69 40.22 1.78
C GLY A 313 9.93 39.34 1.65
N ALA A 314 10.67 39.63 0.59
CA ALA A 314 12.11 39.41 0.40
C ALA A 314 12.69 38.05 0.83
N ILE A 315 13.13 37.29 -0.16
CA ILE A 315 14.12 36.23 -0.04
C ILE A 315 15.37 36.86 0.60
N GLY A 316 15.57 36.62 1.90
CA GLY A 316 16.63 37.22 2.70
C GLY A 316 17.90 36.37 2.68
N GLU A 317 19.01 37.02 2.37
CA GLU A 317 20.38 36.58 2.60
C GLU A 317 20.60 36.11 4.05
N GLY A 318 21.43 35.06 4.20
CA GLY A 318 22.10 34.58 5.42
C GLY A 318 21.33 34.67 6.75
N ILE A 319 20.64 33.60 7.16
CA ILE A 319 20.29 33.44 8.58
C ILE A 319 21.58 33.35 9.39
N GLU A 320 21.67 34.13 10.47
CA GLU A 320 22.70 33.94 11.49
C GLU A 320 22.16 33.07 12.62
N PRO A 321 22.97 32.14 13.17
CA PRO A 321 22.55 31.36 14.32
C PRO A 321 22.36 32.28 15.53
N LEU A 322 21.26 32.08 16.25
CA LEU A 322 21.01 32.73 17.55
C LEU A 322 22.13 32.41 18.52
N TRP A 323 22.58 31.16 18.49
CA TRP A 323 23.78 30.68 19.15
C TRP A 323 24.23 29.37 18.51
N ARG A 324 25.48 28.98 18.79
CA ARG A 324 26.00 27.64 18.51
C ARG A 324 26.82 27.14 19.69
N PHE A 325 26.80 25.83 19.92
CA PHE A 325 27.59 25.17 20.96
C PHE A 325 28.44 24.07 20.33
N GLN A 326 29.73 24.02 20.67
CA GLN A 326 30.66 23.03 20.13
C GLN A 326 30.79 21.83 21.09
N CYS A 327 30.47 20.63 20.60
CA CYS A 327 30.79 19.36 21.24
C CYS A 327 32.21 18.90 20.88
N GLU A 328 32.70 17.86 21.55
CA GLU A 328 34.08 17.37 21.34
C GLU A 328 34.20 16.52 20.05
N ASP A 329 33.07 16.00 19.56
CA ASP A 329 32.95 15.19 18.34
C ASP A 329 31.60 15.46 17.64
N GLU A 330 31.35 14.73 16.55
CA GLU A 330 30.15 14.84 15.71
C GLU A 330 28.84 14.66 16.47
N ILE A 331 27.82 15.39 16.04
CA ILE A 331 26.46 15.27 16.59
C ILE A 331 25.57 14.62 15.54
N ARG A 332 25.17 13.38 15.80
CA ARG A 332 24.22 12.64 14.95
C ARG A 332 22.88 12.35 15.63
N SER A 333 22.78 12.61 16.94
CA SER A 333 21.53 12.56 17.68
C SER A 333 20.67 13.79 17.37
N SER A 334 19.35 13.62 17.43
CA SER A 334 18.41 14.74 17.35
C SER A 334 18.21 15.33 18.76
N PRO A 335 18.12 16.67 18.92
CA PRO A 335 17.88 17.30 20.20
C PRO A 335 16.48 17.05 20.76
N ALA A 336 16.34 17.15 22.08
CA ALA A 336 15.07 17.27 22.78
C ALA A 336 15.09 18.51 23.69
N VAL A 337 13.96 19.22 23.81
CA VAL A 337 13.87 20.44 24.63
C VAL A 337 12.80 20.28 25.69
N HIS A 338 13.13 20.65 26.94
CA HIS A 338 12.17 20.73 28.04
C HIS A 338 12.57 21.85 29.01
N GLN A 339 11.62 22.72 29.38
CA GLN A 339 11.81 23.79 30.37
C GLN A 339 13.10 24.61 30.14
N ASN A 340 13.33 25.07 28.90
CA ASN A 340 14.50 25.84 28.50
C ASN A 340 15.84 25.09 28.66
N VAL A 341 15.81 23.76 28.63
CA VAL A 341 16.99 22.89 28.55
C VAL A 341 16.93 22.09 27.26
N LEU A 342 17.99 22.17 26.47
CA LEU A 342 18.21 21.33 25.31
C LEU A 342 19.10 20.15 25.70
N TYR A 343 18.64 18.94 25.41
CA TYR A 343 19.37 17.69 25.62
C TYR A 343 19.79 17.12 24.27
N ILE A 344 21.04 16.70 24.14
CA ILE A 344 21.54 16.13 22.88
C ILE A 344 22.68 15.15 23.12
N GLY A 345 22.64 14.01 22.43
CA GLY A 345 23.72 13.03 22.43
C GLY A 345 24.80 13.39 21.41
N ALA A 346 26.05 13.12 21.73
CA ALA A 346 27.18 13.30 20.83
C ALA A 346 27.99 12.00 20.67
N PHE A 347 28.82 11.94 19.63
CA PHE A 347 29.72 10.82 19.37
C PHE A 347 30.95 10.82 20.28
N ASP A 348 31.19 11.92 21.00
CA ASP A 348 32.21 12.03 22.04
C ASP A 348 31.86 11.28 23.34
N HIS A 349 30.88 10.39 23.28
CA HIS A 349 30.43 9.57 24.41
C HIS A 349 29.70 10.36 25.50
N ASN A 350 29.13 11.54 25.21
CA ASN A 350 28.39 12.33 26.21
C ASN A 350 26.95 12.66 25.79
N LEU A 351 26.04 12.62 26.77
CA LEU A 351 24.79 13.36 26.73
C LEU A 351 25.04 14.78 27.26
N TYR A 352 24.75 15.81 26.47
CA TYR A 352 24.84 17.20 26.87
C TYR A 352 23.49 17.75 27.31
N ALA A 353 23.52 18.69 28.25
CA ALA A 353 22.47 19.66 28.46
C ALA A 353 22.97 21.09 28.34
N LEU A 354 22.24 21.86 27.55
CA LEU A 354 22.51 23.25 27.24
C LEU A 354 21.29 24.08 27.63
N ASN A 355 21.50 25.35 27.96
CA ASN A 355 20.42 26.31 28.07
C ASN A 355 19.87 26.60 26.66
N ALA A 356 18.58 26.35 26.43
CA ALA A 356 17.99 26.49 25.10
C ALA A 356 17.94 27.95 24.62
N ALA A 357 17.89 28.91 25.55
CA ALA A 357 17.82 30.34 25.23
C ALA A 357 19.13 30.93 24.68
N ASP A 358 20.29 30.48 25.17
CA ASP A 358 21.59 31.11 24.89
C ASP A 358 22.73 30.14 24.55
N GLY A 359 22.46 28.83 24.53
CA GLY A 359 23.43 27.80 24.21
C GLY A 359 24.48 27.55 25.30
N SER A 360 24.35 28.17 26.48
CA SER A 360 25.33 27.98 27.54
C SER A 360 25.31 26.55 28.08
N PHE A 361 26.50 26.02 28.33
CA PHE A 361 26.68 24.69 28.91
C PHE A 361 26.06 24.60 30.30
N ARG A 362 25.28 23.55 30.56
CA ARG A 362 24.77 23.23 31.90
C ARG A 362 25.47 22.02 32.49
N SER A 363 25.44 20.90 31.80
CA SER A 363 25.93 19.61 32.31
C SER A 363 26.21 18.65 31.16
N LYS A 364 27.03 17.62 31.42
CA LYS A 364 27.16 16.46 30.54
C LYS A 364 27.29 15.16 31.34
N TYR A 365 26.84 14.06 30.75
CA TYR A 365 26.92 12.72 31.32
C TYR A 365 27.70 11.79 30.37
N PRO A 366 28.83 11.20 30.80
CA PRO A 366 29.61 10.29 29.97
C PRO A 366 29.04 8.86 29.96
N VAL A 367 29.16 8.18 28.82
CA VAL A 367 28.82 6.76 28.62
C VAL A 367 29.96 6.01 27.91
N GLY A 368 29.77 4.72 27.61
CA GLY A 368 30.82 3.88 27.03
C GLY A 368 31.10 4.14 25.54
N GLU A 369 30.09 4.51 24.75
CA GLU A 369 30.15 4.67 23.30
C GLU A 369 29.24 5.83 22.83
N GLY A 370 29.31 6.21 21.56
CA GLY A 370 28.55 7.34 21.02
C GLY A 370 27.03 7.23 21.21
N ILE A 371 26.35 8.38 21.32
CA ILE A 371 24.90 8.46 21.49
C ILE A 371 24.25 8.94 20.19
N VAL A 372 23.47 8.05 19.55
CA VAL A 372 22.71 8.36 18.32
C VAL A 372 21.23 8.59 18.61
N SER A 373 20.71 7.97 19.66
CA SER A 373 19.29 8.07 20.00
C SER A 373 18.93 9.49 20.45
N THR A 374 17.71 9.92 20.13
CA THR A 374 17.14 11.17 20.65
C THR A 374 16.79 10.96 22.13
N PRO A 375 17.21 11.86 23.03
CA PRO A 375 16.83 11.79 24.44
C PRO A 375 15.30 11.88 24.60
N ALA A 376 14.73 10.97 25.40
CA ALA A 376 13.33 11.01 25.78
C ALA A 376 13.19 11.63 27.18
N ILE A 377 12.50 12.77 27.26
CA ILE A 377 12.30 13.49 28.52
C ILE A 377 11.01 13.00 29.18
N VAL A 378 11.09 12.61 30.45
CA VAL A 378 9.97 12.07 31.24
C VAL A 378 9.75 12.89 32.51
N PRO A 379 9.11 14.07 32.41
CA PRO A 379 8.98 14.99 33.55
C PRO A 379 8.20 14.39 34.72
N ALA A 380 7.21 13.53 34.45
CA ALA A 380 6.37 12.90 35.47
C ALA A 380 7.15 11.99 36.43
N GLU A 381 8.23 11.36 35.95
CA GLU A 381 9.11 10.48 36.72
C GLU A 381 10.47 11.14 37.01
N ASN A 382 10.66 12.40 36.58
CA ASN A 382 11.92 13.13 36.65
C ASN A 382 13.09 12.42 35.94
N LEU A 383 12.86 11.81 34.78
CA LEU A 383 13.88 11.04 34.06
C LEU A 383 14.24 11.60 32.68
N ILE A 384 15.48 11.38 32.27
CA ILE A 384 15.96 11.51 30.88
C ILE A 384 16.41 10.13 30.43
N LEU A 385 15.83 9.59 29.36
CA LEU A 385 16.20 8.29 28.81
C LEU A 385 16.94 8.45 27.48
N PHE A 386 17.97 7.63 27.26
CA PHE A 386 18.68 7.60 25.98
C PHE A 386 19.43 6.27 25.80
N GLY A 387 19.42 5.78 24.56
CA GLY A 387 20.20 4.63 24.12
C GLY A 387 21.57 5.02 23.60
N SER A 388 22.55 4.15 23.83
CA SER A 388 23.94 4.33 23.44
C SER A 388 24.46 3.12 22.65
N LEU A 389 25.52 3.35 21.86
CA LEU A 389 26.17 2.30 21.07
C LEU A 389 26.89 1.25 21.93
N ASP A 390 27.03 1.48 23.24
CA ASP A 390 27.62 0.55 24.22
C ASP A 390 26.63 -0.53 24.67
N SER A 391 25.51 -0.66 23.95
CA SER A 391 24.45 -1.63 24.22
C SER A 391 23.72 -1.38 25.54
N GLN A 392 23.61 -0.13 25.96
CA GLN A 392 22.81 0.26 27.13
C GLN A 392 21.73 1.29 26.79
N MET A 393 20.58 1.12 27.44
CA MET A 393 19.58 2.17 27.64
C MET A 393 19.78 2.78 29.03
N TYR A 394 20.06 4.08 29.09
CA TYR A 394 20.28 4.82 30.32
C TYR A 394 19.01 5.57 30.72
N ALA A 395 18.80 5.72 32.02
CA ALA A 395 17.88 6.69 32.59
C ALA A 395 18.58 7.49 33.69
N LEU A 396 18.61 8.80 33.51
CA LEU A 396 19.19 9.74 34.48
C LEU A 396 18.10 10.50 35.20
N ASP A 397 18.31 10.81 36.47
CA ASP A 397 17.50 11.81 37.15
C ASP A 397 17.73 13.19 36.48
N MET A 398 16.66 13.80 35.98
CA MET A 398 16.71 15.04 35.21
C MET A 398 17.24 16.24 36.02
N ARG A 399 17.16 16.18 37.35
CA ARG A 399 17.59 17.26 38.26
C ARG A 399 19.01 17.05 38.76
N THR A 400 19.36 15.83 39.16
CA THR A 400 20.67 15.55 39.78
C THR A 400 21.71 15.04 38.80
N TRP A 401 21.29 14.54 37.63
CA TRP A 401 22.14 13.87 36.64
C TRP A 401 22.72 12.53 37.12
N ASP A 402 22.22 12.01 38.24
CA ASP A 402 22.60 10.69 38.72
C ASP A 402 21.94 9.60 37.88
N LEU A 403 22.63 8.47 37.72
CA LEU A 403 22.07 7.29 37.08
C LEU A 403 20.94 6.73 37.95
N ALA A 404 19.70 6.82 37.45
CA ALA A 404 18.54 6.20 38.10
C ALA A 404 18.55 4.69 37.86
N TRP A 405 18.75 4.27 36.60
CA TRP A 405 18.93 2.88 36.20
C TRP A 405 19.53 2.79 34.79
N SER A 406 20.07 1.62 34.44
CA SER A 406 20.40 1.25 33.06
C SER A 406 19.92 -0.16 32.75
N VAL A 407 19.67 -0.41 31.46
CA VAL A 407 19.32 -1.73 30.92
C VAL A 407 20.35 -2.12 29.87
N GLN A 408 21.07 -3.22 30.13
CA GLN A 408 22.00 -3.83 29.19
C GLN A 408 21.23 -4.67 28.16
N THR A 409 21.44 -4.39 26.89
CA THR A 409 20.96 -5.19 25.75
C THR A 409 22.10 -6.04 25.18
N GLY A 410 21.78 -6.93 24.23
CA GLY A 410 22.76 -7.76 23.54
C GLY A 410 23.48 -7.07 22.39
N GLY A 411 23.14 -5.80 22.09
CA GLY A 411 23.68 -5.02 20.99
C GLY A 411 23.33 -3.53 21.10
N PRO A 412 23.92 -2.65 20.27
CA PRO A 412 23.74 -1.21 20.34
C PRO A 412 22.28 -0.73 20.43
N VAL A 413 22.02 0.29 21.24
CA VAL A 413 20.68 0.90 21.38
C VAL A 413 20.63 2.21 20.60
N GLN A 414 20.32 2.11 19.31
CA GLN A 414 20.16 3.29 18.43
C GLN A 414 18.72 3.82 18.41
N SER A 415 17.76 2.95 18.71
CA SER A 415 16.35 3.32 18.81
C SER A 415 16.14 4.32 19.94
N SER A 416 15.43 5.41 19.64
CA SER A 416 14.96 6.32 20.68
C SER A 416 13.81 5.68 21.44
N ALA A 417 13.72 5.93 22.75
CA ALA A 417 12.64 5.39 23.57
C ALA A 417 11.32 6.13 23.34
N THR A 418 10.21 5.38 23.30
CA THR A 418 8.86 5.92 23.40
C THR A 418 8.27 5.60 24.77
N ILE A 419 7.64 6.60 25.37
CA ILE A 419 7.21 6.57 26.76
C ILE A 419 5.68 6.49 26.80
N ALA A 420 5.14 5.39 27.32
CA ALA A 420 3.70 5.18 27.37
C ALA A 420 3.34 4.20 28.49
N HIS A 421 2.18 4.39 29.12
CA HIS A 421 1.63 3.46 30.12
C HIS A 421 2.60 3.10 31.28
N GLY A 422 3.46 4.03 31.69
CA GLY A 422 4.47 3.78 32.74
C GLY A 422 5.69 2.95 32.30
N HIS A 423 5.87 2.77 30.99
CA HIS A 423 6.94 1.99 30.40
C HIS A 423 7.71 2.81 29.34
N ALA A 424 8.98 2.47 29.17
CA ALA A 424 9.79 2.84 28.02
C ALA A 424 9.82 1.66 27.04
N PHE A 425 9.55 1.94 25.77
CA PHE A 425 9.64 1.00 24.67
C PHE A 425 10.78 1.40 23.74
N PHE A 426 11.70 0.50 23.46
CA PHE A 426 12.84 0.78 22.58
C PHE A 426 13.40 -0.48 21.91
N GLY A 427 13.97 -0.30 20.73
CA GLY A 427 14.65 -1.35 19.97
C GLY A 427 16.16 -1.40 20.22
N SER A 428 16.77 -2.52 19.85
CA SER A 428 18.21 -2.75 19.92
C SER A 428 18.70 -3.48 18.66
N ASP A 429 19.99 -3.32 18.35
CA ASP A 429 20.66 -4.01 17.25
C ASP A 429 20.81 -5.53 17.50
N ASP A 430 20.53 -6.01 18.72
CA ASP A 430 20.35 -7.45 19.01
C ASP A 430 19.06 -8.05 18.42
N GLY A 431 18.23 -7.21 17.82
CA GLY A 431 16.98 -7.56 17.17
C GLY A 431 15.83 -7.81 18.12
N ARG A 432 15.85 -7.20 19.31
CA ARG A 432 14.78 -7.27 20.31
C ARG A 432 14.15 -5.89 20.55
N LEU A 433 12.85 -5.90 20.80
CA LEU A 433 12.10 -4.76 21.31
C LEU A 433 11.92 -4.96 22.82
N TYR A 434 12.28 -3.96 23.61
CA TYR A 434 12.20 -4.01 25.07
C TYR A 434 11.05 -3.15 25.58
N ALA A 435 10.34 -3.66 26.60
CA ALA A 435 9.42 -2.87 27.42
C ALA A 435 9.95 -2.82 28.85
N VAL A 436 10.29 -1.63 29.31
CA VAL A 436 10.98 -1.41 30.59
C VAL A 436 10.13 -0.51 31.48
N ARG A 437 9.90 -0.91 32.72
CA ARG A 437 9.18 -0.09 33.70
C ARG A 437 10.01 1.15 34.05
N LEU A 438 9.43 2.34 33.84
CA LEU A 438 10.12 3.63 34.03
C LEU A 438 10.64 3.82 35.46
N SER A 439 9.83 3.46 36.45
CA SER A 439 10.17 3.70 37.85
C SER A 439 11.31 2.84 38.40
N THR A 440 11.71 1.77 37.70
CA THR A 440 12.70 0.81 38.23
C THR A 440 13.74 0.33 37.22
N GLY A 441 13.61 0.62 35.92
CA GLY A 441 14.46 0.03 34.89
C GLY A 441 14.26 -1.48 34.69
N ARG A 442 13.19 -2.07 35.25
CA ARG A 442 12.96 -3.51 35.14
C ARG A 442 12.37 -3.83 33.76
N VAL A 443 13.05 -4.69 33.00
CA VAL A 443 12.49 -5.29 31.78
C VAL A 443 11.26 -6.11 32.16
N GLN A 444 10.09 -5.68 31.69
CA GLN A 444 8.85 -6.40 31.93
C GLN A 444 8.70 -7.55 30.93
N TRP A 445 9.02 -7.26 29.68
CA TRP A 445 9.14 -8.23 28.61
C TRP A 445 10.08 -7.69 27.54
N ASP A 446 10.58 -8.59 26.71
CA ASP A 446 11.25 -8.27 25.47
C ASP A 446 10.69 -9.20 24.37
N TRP A 447 10.65 -8.71 23.14
CA TRP A 447 10.14 -9.46 22.00
C TRP A 447 11.26 -9.72 20.98
N PRO A 448 11.51 -10.98 20.58
CA PRO A 448 12.57 -11.31 19.63
C PRO A 448 12.10 -11.11 18.19
N GLY A 449 12.46 -9.97 17.59
CA GLY A 449 12.14 -9.63 16.21
C GLY A 449 13.04 -10.28 15.17
N GLY A 450 14.25 -10.69 15.55
CA GLY A 450 15.18 -11.45 14.71
C GLY A 450 16.03 -10.61 13.75
N ALA A 451 15.90 -9.28 13.78
CA ALA A 451 16.76 -8.33 13.09
C ALA A 451 16.79 -7.01 13.85
N ALA A 452 17.89 -6.27 13.72
CA ALA A 452 18.11 -4.99 14.40
C ALA A 452 16.89 -4.06 14.33
N ILE A 453 16.59 -3.43 15.46
CA ILE A 453 15.44 -2.55 15.63
C ILE A 453 15.96 -1.13 15.91
N ARG A 454 16.04 -0.31 14.86
CA ARG A 454 16.56 1.06 14.94
C ARG A 454 15.48 2.13 14.90
N SER A 455 14.31 1.79 14.39
CA SER A 455 13.13 2.68 14.42
C SER A 455 12.72 2.99 15.86
N ARG A 456 12.24 4.21 16.11
CA ARG A 456 11.56 4.56 17.37
C ARG A 456 10.20 3.86 17.38
N PRO A 457 9.84 3.07 18.41
CA PRO A 457 8.55 2.40 18.46
C PRO A 457 7.41 3.42 18.53
N LEU A 458 6.40 3.27 17.68
CA LEU A 458 5.15 4.02 17.80
C LEU A 458 4.26 3.30 18.80
N VAL A 459 3.88 3.97 19.89
CA VAL A 459 2.96 3.40 20.87
C VAL A 459 1.64 4.16 20.83
N THR A 460 0.57 3.45 20.52
CA THR A 460 -0.81 3.93 20.58
C THR A 460 -1.50 3.32 21.80
N GLY A 461 -2.79 3.64 22.01
CA GLY A 461 -3.54 3.13 23.16
C GLY A 461 -3.61 1.61 23.27
N GLU A 462 -3.47 0.88 22.16
CA GLU A 462 -3.60 -0.60 22.13
C GLU A 462 -2.43 -1.31 21.45
N LEU A 463 -1.65 -0.61 20.62
CA LEU A 463 -0.61 -1.21 19.78
C LEU A 463 0.75 -0.54 19.92
N ILE A 464 1.80 -1.35 19.85
CA ILE A 464 3.19 -0.96 19.70
C ILE A 464 3.63 -1.35 18.29
N ILE A 465 4.12 -0.39 17.52
CA ILE A 465 4.42 -0.58 16.10
C ILE A 465 5.88 -0.23 15.87
N VAL A 466 6.58 -1.14 15.19
CA VAL A 466 8.03 -1.04 15.05
C VAL A 466 8.50 -1.55 13.70
N GLY A 467 9.46 -0.85 13.10
CA GLY A 467 10.16 -1.25 11.86
C GLY A 467 11.50 -1.91 12.16
N LEU A 468 11.82 -2.95 11.40
CA LEU A 468 13.03 -3.76 11.53
C LEU A 468 13.94 -3.62 10.30
N GLU A 469 15.25 -3.81 10.52
CA GLU A 469 16.25 -3.86 9.44
C GLU A 469 16.04 -5.06 8.49
N SER A 470 15.24 -6.07 8.87
CA SER A 470 14.81 -7.13 7.96
C SER A 470 13.82 -6.65 6.89
N GLY A 471 13.23 -5.47 7.06
CA GLY A 471 12.14 -4.94 6.25
C GLY A 471 10.75 -5.28 6.77
N GLU A 472 10.63 -5.94 7.92
CA GLU A 472 9.32 -6.11 8.58
C GLU A 472 8.90 -4.86 9.33
N VAL A 473 7.60 -4.59 9.31
CA VAL A 473 6.93 -3.70 10.27
C VAL A 473 5.91 -4.56 11.03
N VAL A 474 5.95 -4.49 12.35
CA VAL A 474 5.14 -5.36 13.21
C VAL A 474 4.32 -4.51 14.15
N GLY A 475 3.02 -4.82 14.24
CA GLY A 475 2.15 -4.34 15.31
C GLY A 475 2.04 -5.39 16.40
N LEU A 476 2.40 -5.03 17.62
CA LEU A 476 2.30 -5.83 18.83
C LEU A 476 1.22 -5.24 19.74
N ASP A 477 0.55 -6.05 20.55
CA ASP A 477 -0.21 -5.52 21.68
C ASP A 477 0.72 -5.07 22.82
N LEU A 478 0.16 -4.43 23.85
CA LEU A 478 0.93 -3.96 25.02
C LEU A 478 1.60 -5.09 25.83
N SER A 479 1.22 -6.36 25.60
CA SER A 479 1.85 -7.53 26.21
C SER A 479 3.03 -8.08 25.39
N GLY A 480 3.31 -7.48 24.24
CA GLY A 480 4.38 -7.89 23.33
C GLY A 480 3.98 -9.01 22.36
N GLN A 481 2.69 -9.35 22.25
CA GLN A 481 2.21 -10.36 21.32
C GLN A 481 1.95 -9.77 19.93
N PRO A 482 2.40 -10.40 18.84
CA PRO A 482 2.18 -9.89 17.50
C PRO A 482 0.70 -9.97 17.10
N VAL A 483 0.15 -8.83 16.71
CA VAL A 483 -1.21 -8.67 16.19
C VAL A 483 -1.21 -8.75 14.67
N TRP A 484 -0.26 -8.07 14.02
CA TRP A 484 -0.11 -8.09 12.56
C TRP A 484 1.35 -7.88 12.13
N ARG A 485 1.64 -8.23 10.87
CA ARG A 485 2.94 -8.02 10.23
C ARG A 485 2.77 -7.51 8.81
N PHE A 486 3.66 -6.61 8.42
CA PHE A 486 3.84 -6.14 7.05
C PHE A 486 5.30 -6.34 6.63
N LYS A 487 5.54 -6.66 5.36
CA LYS A 487 6.89 -6.90 4.82
C LYS A 487 7.20 -5.97 3.65
N ALA A 488 8.06 -4.99 3.88
CA ALA A 488 8.72 -4.22 2.84
C ALA A 488 9.83 -5.06 2.17
N LYS A 489 10.28 -4.65 0.98
CA LYS A 489 11.28 -5.42 0.22
C LYS A 489 12.69 -5.28 0.79
N ARG A 490 12.95 -4.23 1.58
CA ARG A 490 14.23 -3.94 2.24
C ARG A 490 14.00 -3.32 3.61
N ALA A 491 15.08 -3.09 4.35
CA ALA A 491 15.08 -2.57 5.72
C ALA A 491 14.13 -1.38 5.94
N VAL A 492 13.52 -1.35 7.11
CA VAL A 492 12.73 -0.24 7.62
C VAL A 492 13.43 0.31 8.86
N SER A 493 14.34 1.25 8.63
CA SER A 493 15.06 1.98 9.68
C SER A 493 14.29 3.22 10.16
N SER A 494 13.38 3.73 9.33
CA SER A 494 12.57 4.90 9.64
C SER A 494 11.59 4.62 10.80
N SER A 495 11.32 5.65 11.59
CA SER A 495 10.37 5.56 12.69
C SER A 495 8.94 5.70 12.18
N PRO A 496 8.01 4.78 12.50
CA PRO A 496 6.62 4.91 12.12
C PRO A 496 5.94 6.10 12.82
N ILE A 497 5.04 6.78 12.11
CA ILE A 497 4.17 7.82 12.68
C ILE A 497 2.70 7.51 12.40
N GLU A 498 1.83 7.79 13.36
CA GLU A 498 0.38 7.62 13.22
C GLU A 498 -0.29 8.94 12.87
N TYR A 499 -1.23 8.90 11.94
CA TYR A 499 -2.19 9.98 11.71
C TYR A 499 -3.47 9.43 11.09
N ASP A 500 -4.61 9.77 11.67
CA ASP A 500 -5.95 9.39 11.21
C ASP A 500 -6.11 7.87 10.96
N GLY A 501 -5.67 7.06 11.92
CA GLY A 501 -5.77 5.60 11.85
C GLY A 501 -4.81 4.95 10.84
N ARG A 502 -3.83 5.70 10.34
CA ARG A 502 -2.83 5.24 9.37
C ARG A 502 -1.43 5.35 9.95
N VAL A 503 -0.57 4.41 9.59
CA VAL A 503 0.84 4.40 9.97
C VAL A 503 1.70 4.65 8.75
N PHE A 504 2.55 5.68 8.82
CA PHE A 504 3.46 6.04 7.74
C PHE A 504 4.90 5.70 8.11
N PHE A 505 5.65 5.13 7.16
CA PHE A 505 7.09 4.87 7.32
C PHE A 505 7.79 4.76 5.96
N GLY A 506 9.06 5.15 5.92
CA GLY A 506 9.96 4.96 4.78
C GLY A 506 10.75 3.65 4.83
N SER A 507 11.12 3.12 3.66
CA SER A 507 11.94 1.92 3.53
C SER A 507 13.11 2.13 2.58
N LEU A 508 14.17 1.33 2.78
CA LEU A 508 15.29 1.25 1.84
C LEU A 508 14.92 0.65 0.48
N ASP A 509 13.68 0.18 0.30
CA ASP A 509 13.13 -0.26 -0.98
C ASP A 509 12.57 0.89 -1.84
N TRP A 510 12.81 2.13 -1.42
CA TRP A 510 12.47 3.37 -2.11
C TRP A 510 10.98 3.71 -2.02
N HIS A 511 10.26 3.12 -1.08
CA HIS A 511 8.86 3.47 -0.84
C HIS A 511 8.68 4.10 0.53
N ILE A 512 7.78 5.08 0.58
CA ILE A 512 7.05 5.41 1.78
C ILE A 512 5.70 4.69 1.73
N TYR A 513 5.35 4.04 2.82
CA TYR A 513 4.14 3.26 2.96
C TYR A 513 3.15 3.96 3.88
N ALA A 514 1.87 3.75 3.62
CA ALA A 514 0.79 3.99 4.57
C ALA A 514 0.07 2.68 4.86
N LEU A 515 -0.05 2.29 6.12
CA LEU A 515 -0.79 1.10 6.55
C LEU A 515 -1.99 1.47 7.40
N ASP A 516 -3.07 0.70 7.32
CA ASP A 516 -4.14 0.70 8.33
C ASP A 516 -3.56 0.25 9.67
N ILE A 517 -3.69 1.07 10.70
CA ILE A 517 -3.04 0.81 11.99
C ILE A 517 -3.56 -0.47 12.67
N THR A 518 -4.84 -0.79 12.45
CA THR A 518 -5.51 -1.90 13.14
C THR A 518 -5.12 -3.24 12.55
N ARG A 519 -4.92 -3.30 11.23
CA ARG A 519 -4.72 -4.55 10.48
C ARG A 519 -3.33 -4.71 9.89
N GLY A 520 -2.53 -3.64 9.83
CA GLY A 520 -1.24 -3.63 9.15
C GLY A 520 -1.35 -3.73 7.63
N TRP A 521 -2.53 -3.44 7.05
CA TRP A 521 -2.75 -3.54 5.62
C TRP A 521 -2.27 -2.30 4.91
N LYS A 522 -1.56 -2.48 3.80
CA LYS A 522 -1.13 -1.36 2.95
C LYS A 522 -2.34 -0.65 2.35
N ILE A 523 -2.47 0.64 2.67
CA ILE A 523 -3.44 1.57 2.08
C ILE A 523 -2.88 2.08 0.77
N TRP A 524 -1.68 2.67 0.82
CA TRP A 524 -0.95 3.14 -0.34
C TRP A 524 0.56 3.01 -0.13
N ALA A 525 1.33 3.12 -1.21
CA ALA A 525 2.77 3.27 -1.18
C ALA A 525 3.20 4.23 -2.28
N TYR A 526 4.07 5.19 -1.96
CA TYR A 526 4.63 6.12 -2.93
C TYR A 526 6.11 5.80 -3.13
N ARG A 527 6.55 5.72 -4.40
CA ARG A 527 7.92 5.34 -4.75
C ARG A 527 8.77 6.58 -5.06
N THR A 528 9.85 6.77 -4.31
CA THR A 528 10.90 7.76 -4.59
C THR A 528 11.97 7.18 -5.51
N ASN A 529 12.96 7.99 -5.89
CA ASN A 529 14.02 7.57 -6.81
C ASN A 529 15.16 6.80 -6.13
N LYS A 530 15.25 6.86 -4.80
CA LYS A 530 16.31 6.22 -3.99
C LYS A 530 15.79 5.86 -2.59
N PRO A 531 16.57 5.13 -1.77
CA PRO A 531 16.15 4.71 -0.43
C PRO A 531 15.64 5.83 0.47
N ILE A 532 14.67 5.51 1.32
CA ILE A 532 14.18 6.39 2.38
C ILE A 532 14.69 5.85 3.72
N ILE A 533 15.55 6.63 4.37
CA ILE A 533 16.02 6.40 5.74
C ILE A 533 15.28 7.31 6.74
N SER A 534 14.90 8.51 6.26
CA SER A 534 14.19 9.54 6.99
C SER A 534 12.88 9.03 7.59
N SER A 535 12.57 9.44 8.83
CA SER A 535 11.26 9.21 9.44
C SER A 535 10.26 10.27 8.95
N PRO A 536 9.03 9.89 8.56
CA PRO A 536 8.05 10.86 8.08
C PRO A 536 7.55 11.82 9.18
N ALA A 537 7.21 13.04 8.79
CA ALA A 537 6.42 13.99 9.57
C ALA A 537 5.05 14.19 8.92
N VAL A 538 4.03 14.56 9.69
CA VAL A 538 2.67 14.75 9.18
C VAL A 538 2.13 16.12 9.59
N GLY A 539 1.49 16.83 8.65
CA GLY A 539 0.87 18.13 8.87
C GLY A 539 0.15 18.64 7.62
N ASP A 540 -0.91 19.44 7.80
CA ASP A 540 -1.74 19.96 6.70
C ASP A 540 -2.18 18.89 5.68
N ASP A 541 -2.64 17.73 6.18
CA ASP A 541 -3.02 16.55 5.38
C ASP A 541 -1.92 16.05 4.42
N LYS A 542 -0.66 16.32 4.75
CA LYS A 542 0.51 15.84 4.01
C LYS A 542 1.46 15.08 4.93
N VAL A 543 2.10 14.08 4.34
CA VAL A 543 3.24 13.36 4.88
C VAL A 543 4.50 13.94 4.22
N PHE A 544 5.41 14.45 5.02
CA PHE A 544 6.70 14.97 4.60
C PHE A 544 7.78 13.93 4.85
N VAL A 545 8.59 13.63 3.83
CA VAL A 545 9.66 12.62 3.96
C VAL A 545 10.87 12.97 3.09
N GLY A 546 12.06 12.85 3.67
CA GLY A 546 13.33 13.02 2.96
C GLY A 546 13.82 11.72 2.34
N SER A 547 14.43 11.80 1.16
CA SER A 547 14.99 10.64 0.47
C SER A 547 16.46 10.83 0.13
N VAL A 548 17.15 9.70 -0.03
CA VAL A 548 18.56 9.66 -0.45
C VAL A 548 18.76 10.17 -1.89
N ASP A 549 17.69 10.37 -2.66
CA ASP A 549 17.77 11.04 -3.97
C ASP A 549 18.04 12.55 -3.86
N GLY A 550 17.97 13.12 -2.66
CA GLY A 550 18.12 14.54 -2.44
C GLY A 550 16.81 15.31 -2.61
N SER A 551 15.67 14.65 -2.41
CA SER A 551 14.37 15.29 -2.50
C SER A 551 13.60 15.16 -1.19
N LEU A 552 12.98 16.26 -0.74
CA LEU A 552 11.91 16.28 0.25
C LEU A 552 10.59 16.15 -0.50
N TYR A 553 9.82 15.12 -0.17
CA TYR A 553 8.51 14.87 -0.75
C TYR A 553 7.41 15.30 0.22
N ALA A 554 6.37 15.96 -0.29
CA ALA A 554 5.10 16.14 0.41
C ALA A 554 4.02 15.34 -0.28
N ILE A 555 3.46 14.38 0.44
CA ILE A 555 2.54 13.37 -0.09
C ILE A 555 1.21 13.50 0.63
N ASP A 556 0.12 13.49 -0.12
CA ASP A 556 -1.21 13.53 0.45
C ASP A 556 -1.49 12.33 1.37
N VAL A 557 -1.90 12.59 2.61
CA VAL A 557 -2.18 11.56 3.63
C VAL A 557 -3.21 10.53 3.13
N SER A 558 -4.26 11.00 2.45
CA SER A 558 -5.40 10.18 2.07
C SER A 558 -5.14 9.33 0.84
N SER A 559 -4.57 9.95 -0.20
CA SER A 559 -4.44 9.37 -1.54
C SER A 559 -3.05 8.83 -1.86
N GLY A 560 -2.02 9.19 -1.09
CA GLY A 560 -0.64 8.82 -1.37
C GLY A 560 -0.02 9.54 -2.58
N LYS A 561 -0.70 10.57 -3.12
CA LYS A 561 -0.22 11.34 -4.27
C LYS A 561 0.76 12.42 -3.82
N GLU A 562 1.83 12.60 -4.59
CA GLU A 562 2.72 13.75 -4.41
C GLU A 562 1.94 15.07 -4.61
N ARG A 563 2.03 15.96 -3.62
CA ARG A 563 1.51 17.33 -3.69
C ARG A 563 2.56 18.27 -4.24
N TRP A 564 3.79 18.11 -3.79
CA TRP A 564 4.97 18.82 -4.28
C TRP A 564 6.24 18.09 -3.85
N LYS A 565 7.36 18.47 -4.46
CA LYS A 565 8.70 18.01 -4.13
C LYS A 565 9.67 19.18 -4.12
N TYR A 566 10.62 19.17 -3.19
CA TYR A 566 11.72 20.14 -3.12
C TYR A 566 13.06 19.41 -3.24
N ASP A 567 13.92 19.87 -4.16
CA ASP A 567 15.21 19.24 -4.46
C ASP A 567 16.37 19.98 -3.77
N THR A 568 17.24 19.22 -3.11
CA THR A 568 18.51 19.65 -2.51
C THR A 568 19.71 19.22 -3.36
N GLU A 569 20.90 19.68 -2.99
CA GLU A 569 22.13 19.37 -3.75
C GLU A 569 22.69 17.97 -3.43
N SER A 570 22.28 17.39 -2.30
CA SER A 570 22.69 16.07 -1.85
C SER A 570 21.57 15.37 -1.07
N GLN A 571 21.86 14.17 -0.57
CA GLN A 571 20.93 13.27 0.09
C GLN A 571 20.26 13.92 1.31
N ILE A 572 19.00 13.56 1.57
CA ILE A 572 18.30 13.90 2.81
C ILE A 572 18.18 12.64 3.66
N THR A 573 18.92 12.61 4.77
CA THR A 573 18.90 11.50 5.74
C THR A 573 18.26 11.90 7.07
N SER A 574 18.17 13.20 7.37
CA SER A 574 17.44 13.71 8.53
C SER A 574 15.93 13.46 8.38
N SER A 575 15.23 13.35 9.51
CA SER A 575 13.77 13.33 9.52
C SER A 575 13.26 14.77 9.51
N PRO A 576 12.30 15.15 8.63
CA PRO A 576 11.71 16.49 8.66
C PRO A 576 10.96 16.75 9.97
N ALA A 577 10.87 18.02 10.36
CA ALA A 577 9.97 18.50 11.40
C ALA A 577 8.95 19.44 10.77
N TYR A 578 7.66 19.19 11.00
CA TYR A 578 6.57 20.07 10.59
C TYR A 578 6.07 20.86 11.80
N VAL A 579 6.04 22.20 11.71
CA VAL A 579 5.44 23.09 12.71
C VAL A 579 4.82 24.29 11.99
N ASP A 580 3.54 24.57 12.31
CA ASP A 580 2.80 25.76 11.87
C ASP A 580 2.93 26.11 10.38
N GLY A 581 2.75 25.11 9.52
CA GLY A 581 2.80 25.30 8.06
C GLY A 581 4.21 25.37 7.48
N VAL A 582 5.23 25.01 8.25
CA VAL A 582 6.64 25.00 7.81
C VAL A 582 7.26 23.63 8.03
N VAL A 583 8.09 23.20 7.09
CA VAL A 583 8.91 21.99 7.18
C VAL A 583 10.39 22.35 7.30
N TYR A 584 11.03 21.86 8.36
CA TYR A 584 12.47 22.01 8.61
C TYR A 584 13.17 20.67 8.43
N PHE A 585 14.35 20.67 7.82
CA PHE A 585 15.15 19.45 7.64
C PHE A 585 16.63 19.78 7.35
N GLY A 586 17.50 18.81 7.59
CA GLY A 586 18.93 18.87 7.29
C GLY A 586 19.34 17.98 6.11
N GLY A 587 20.30 18.45 5.31
CA GLY A 587 20.87 17.71 4.19
C GLY A 587 22.32 17.25 4.43
N ILE A 588 22.75 16.27 3.64
CA ILE A 588 24.17 15.87 3.54
C ILE A 588 24.99 16.90 2.74
N ASP A 589 24.34 17.89 2.12
CA ASP A 589 24.95 19.07 1.50
C ASP A 589 25.29 20.18 2.53
N HIS A 590 25.29 19.84 3.81
CA HIS A 590 25.65 20.69 4.94
C HIS A 590 24.64 21.82 5.22
N LYS A 591 23.46 21.80 4.59
CA LYS A 591 22.45 22.85 4.73
C LYS A 591 21.28 22.41 5.61
N VAL A 592 20.82 23.33 6.46
CA VAL A 592 19.51 23.30 7.11
C VAL A 592 18.54 24.07 6.22
N TYR A 593 17.37 23.51 5.99
CA TYR A 593 16.33 24.08 5.13
C TYR A 593 15.07 24.39 5.91
N SER A 594 14.41 25.48 5.57
CA SER A 594 13.05 25.84 5.97
C SER A 594 12.21 26.03 4.72
N VAL A 595 11.15 25.23 4.58
CA VAL A 595 10.31 25.16 3.38
C VAL A 595 8.86 25.34 3.78
N ASP A 596 8.12 26.13 3.01
CA ASP A 596 6.67 26.30 3.16
C ASP A 596 5.95 24.96 2.91
N ALA A 597 5.15 24.50 3.87
CA ALA A 597 4.50 23.19 3.82
C ALA A 597 3.38 23.10 2.76
N LYS A 598 2.83 24.25 2.36
CA LYS A 598 1.70 24.32 1.41
C LYS A 598 2.17 24.21 -0.03
N LYS A 599 3.21 24.95 -0.39
CA LYS A 599 3.70 25.10 -1.77
C LYS A 599 5.07 24.44 -2.03
N GLY A 600 5.79 24.02 -1.00
CA GLY A 600 7.14 23.47 -1.14
C GLY A 600 8.18 24.52 -1.52
N GLN A 601 7.95 25.79 -1.17
CA GLN A 601 8.85 26.88 -1.52
C GLN A 601 9.86 27.14 -0.40
N LEU A 602 11.13 27.33 -0.76
CA LEU A 602 12.19 27.69 0.18
C LEU A 602 11.86 29.02 0.88
N ARG A 603 11.85 29.01 2.21
CA ARG A 603 11.78 30.22 3.05
C ARG A 603 13.19 30.75 3.32
N TRP A 604 14.07 29.88 3.80
CA TRP A 604 15.47 30.17 4.05
C TRP A 604 16.29 28.88 4.08
N SER A 605 17.61 29.00 3.92
CA SER A 605 18.57 27.93 4.20
C SER A 605 19.77 28.47 4.98
N PHE A 606 20.43 27.58 5.72
CA PHE A 606 21.62 27.89 6.52
C PHE A 606 22.71 26.84 6.30
N GLU A 607 23.92 27.26 5.98
CA GLU A 607 25.06 26.36 5.73
C GLU A 607 25.87 26.14 7.02
N THR A 608 26.07 24.86 7.37
CA THR A 608 26.93 24.41 8.46
C THR A 608 28.28 23.92 7.91
N GLY A 609 29.22 23.59 8.78
CA GLY A 609 30.54 23.08 8.37
C GLY A 609 30.55 21.59 7.94
N GLY A 610 29.43 20.88 8.05
CA GLY A 610 29.38 19.42 7.91
C GLY A 610 27.97 18.89 7.69
N ALA A 611 27.84 17.59 7.41
CA ALA A 611 26.56 16.98 7.10
C ALA A 611 25.59 16.98 8.31
N ILE A 612 24.29 17.04 8.03
CA ILE A 612 23.25 17.15 9.06
C ILE A 612 22.34 15.90 9.02
N PRO A 613 22.76 14.78 9.65
CA PRO A 613 21.93 13.60 9.78
C PRO A 613 20.89 13.71 10.91
N ALA A 614 21.08 14.65 11.85
CA ALA A 614 20.17 14.88 12.95
C ALA A 614 18.84 15.50 12.46
N SER A 615 17.74 15.15 13.13
CA SER A 615 16.42 15.72 12.85
C SER A 615 16.25 17.02 13.65
N PRO A 616 15.72 18.11 13.07
CA PRO A 616 15.46 19.33 13.81
C PRO A 616 14.35 19.15 14.85
N ILE A 617 14.40 19.93 15.92
CA ILE A 617 13.26 20.20 16.79
C ILE A 617 12.96 21.69 16.79
N VAL A 618 11.69 22.05 16.75
CA VAL A 618 11.24 23.44 16.82
C VAL A 618 10.58 23.65 18.17
N HIS A 619 11.01 24.66 18.91
CA HIS A 619 10.45 25.04 20.20
C HIS A 619 10.59 26.55 20.39
N ASP A 620 9.49 27.23 20.76
CA ASP A 620 9.43 28.69 20.95
C ASP A 620 10.07 29.50 19.80
N ASP A 621 9.66 29.24 18.54
CA ASP A 621 10.19 29.88 17.32
C ASP A 621 11.70 29.69 17.06
N VAL A 622 12.32 28.69 17.70
CA VAL A 622 13.72 28.33 17.49
C VAL A 622 13.83 26.89 16.97
N VAL A 623 14.60 26.73 15.90
CA VAL A 623 14.99 25.43 15.34
C VAL A 623 16.32 25.03 15.96
N TYR A 624 16.35 23.91 16.67
CA TYR A 624 17.58 23.33 17.18
C TYR A 624 17.98 22.10 16.38
N ILE A 625 19.25 22.01 15.98
CA ILE A 625 19.75 20.91 15.16
C ILE A 625 21.24 20.66 15.40
N GLY A 626 21.65 19.40 15.39
CA GLY A 626 23.05 18.98 15.50
C GLY A 626 23.67 18.71 14.13
N SER A 627 24.97 18.97 13.99
CA SER A 627 25.72 18.71 12.75
C SER A 627 26.99 17.88 13.01
N MET A 628 27.45 17.19 11.96
CA MET A 628 28.73 16.48 11.95
C MET A 628 29.94 17.44 11.92
N ASP A 629 29.73 18.76 11.96
CA ASP A 629 30.81 19.74 12.20
C ASP A 629 31.11 19.99 13.68
N HIS A 630 30.52 19.17 14.55
CA HIS A 630 30.64 19.19 16.01
C HIS A 630 29.81 20.31 16.67
N TYR A 631 28.93 21.01 15.95
CA TYR A 631 28.10 22.07 16.52
C TYR A 631 26.62 21.70 16.65
N VAL A 632 26.03 22.14 17.77
CA VAL A 632 24.60 22.35 17.93
C VAL A 632 24.30 23.77 17.49
N TYR A 633 23.31 23.94 16.62
CA TYR A 633 22.86 25.24 16.13
C TYR A 633 21.46 25.55 16.67
N ALA A 634 21.25 26.79 17.07
CA ALA A 634 19.93 27.38 17.28
C ALA A 634 19.68 28.43 16.19
N LEU A 635 18.68 28.20 15.36
CA LEU A 635 18.30 29.05 14.24
C LEU A 635 16.90 29.60 14.47
N LYS A 636 16.59 30.77 13.94
CA LYS A 636 15.22 31.28 13.96
C LYS A 636 14.33 30.47 13.02
N ALA A 637 13.12 30.12 13.46
CA ALA A 637 12.10 29.40 12.67
C ALA A 637 11.58 30.21 11.46
#